data_AF-A0A4S8JSF2-F1
#
_entry.id   AF-A0A4S8JSF2-F1
#
_cell.length_a   1.000
_cell.length_b   1.000
_cell.length_c   1.000
_cell.angle_alpha   90.00
_cell.angle_beta   90.00
_cell.angle_gamma   90.00
#
_symmetry.space_group_name_H-M   'P 1'
#
loop_
_entity.id
_entity.type
_entity.pdbx_description
1 polymer ?
#
loop_
_entity_poly.entity_id
_entity_poly.type
_entity_poly.pdbx_seq_one_letter_code
_entity_poly.pdbx_strand_id
1 'polypeptide(L)'
;MASPPRPLPRVRPLFALVLSLLFLVFLLSWAADSSPLESSHLYRVLHIQERERLPPAFQVAAARGLLARLLPFHVSSFEFKIVSKETCGGVACFIISNHPSLSTKGFPEILIQGTSGVELSSGLHWYLKHWCLIHISWEKTGGLQLSSLPKVGSLPHVPSAGILVQRPVPLSYYQNAVTASYSYAWWSWERWEKEIDWMVLQGVNLPLAFNGQEAIWQKVFERYNISHRDLDDFFGGPAFLSWSRMGNLHGWGGPLPQSWLDDQLVLQKKILARMYSFGMTPVLPAFSGNVPSALRSKFPLAKITHLGNWFTVHSDPRWCCTYLLDATDPLFIEIGKAFMEQQLKEYGRRSHIYNCDTFDENTPPVDDPKYISSLGSAIYKGMQSGDDDAIWLMQGWLFSYDPFWKPPQMKDEILLLIPIGRMVVLDLFAEIPFLHNLDQQQLILIFSRCMLHNFAGNIEMYGILDAIALGPIEARTSENSTMVGVGMSMEGIEQNPVVYDLMSEMAFHHKPVDVKIWVDLYATRRYGRSVPALQDAWQILYHTLYNCTDGAYDKNRDVIVAFPDVDPSVILIPEIFEERNLVHFSRQLSEREPLKETANSYDQPHLWYSTADITRALVLFLENGYDVSDSQTFRYDLVDLTRQALAKYANKVFLKIIEGYHLSNLKQVTIYSQHFLDLVKDLDMLLSCHDGFLLGPWLESAKRLARDPEQEQQFEWNARTQVTMWFDNTENEASLLRDYGNKYWSGLLLDYYGPRACIYFKYMIDSLVKGDSFPLEDWRRDWIGLTNKWQSSRNLFPVKASGDALNISRWLYDKYLSLFGHILFRFNFLFGHTLQVQLLSSMQESTQKISDSSILERYILAECLLSVLLFFPPLINSTASLIRATKGMYSIQVAFTSLDIKVTFVSLDIEDEDEVLLL
;
A
#
# COMPACT_ATOMS: atom_id res chain seq x y z
N MET A 1 13.15 36.20 91.19
CA MET A 1 12.03 36.00 92.14
C MET A 1 10.75 36.48 91.45
N ALA A 2 9.69 35.65 91.48
CA ALA A 2 8.29 35.93 91.06
C ALA A 2 8.10 36.45 89.61
N SER A 3 7.38 35.75 88.72
CA SER A 3 5.90 35.65 88.69
C SER A 3 5.44 34.75 87.50
N PRO A 4 4.21 34.20 87.49
CA PRO A 4 3.82 33.06 86.64
C PRO A 4 3.40 33.46 85.21
N PRO A 5 3.41 32.53 84.24
CA PRO A 5 2.87 32.79 82.90
C PRO A 5 1.34 32.79 82.90
N ARG A 6 0.78 33.76 82.15
CA ARG A 6 -0.65 33.96 81.87
C ARG A 6 -1.27 32.79 81.09
N PRO A 7 -2.58 32.54 81.20
CA PRO A 7 -3.24 31.47 80.47
C PRO A 7 -3.36 31.80 78.98
N LEU A 8 -3.08 30.81 78.12
CA LEU A 8 -3.37 30.84 76.69
C LEU A 8 -4.89 30.95 76.46
N PRO A 9 -5.34 31.72 75.45
CA PRO A 9 -6.76 31.90 75.18
C PRO A 9 -7.38 30.61 74.65
N ARG A 10 -8.57 30.29 75.17
CA ARG A 10 -9.45 29.25 74.67
C ARG A 10 -9.68 29.48 73.16
N VAL A 11 -9.10 28.60 72.34
CA VAL A 11 -9.44 28.50 70.92
C VAL A 11 -10.93 28.17 70.84
N ARG A 12 -11.69 29.06 70.21
CA ARG A 12 -13.14 28.93 70.06
C ARG A 12 -13.48 27.63 69.32
N PRO A 13 -14.55 26.91 69.69
CA PRO A 13 -14.96 25.66 69.03
C PRO A 13 -15.25 25.85 67.54
N LEU A 14 -15.50 27.09 67.09
CA LEU A 14 -15.66 27.45 65.68
C LEU A 14 -14.37 27.24 64.85
N PHE A 15 -13.18 27.45 65.44
CA PHE A 15 -11.92 27.33 64.70
C PHE A 15 -11.51 25.87 64.50
N ALA A 16 -11.78 25.01 65.49
CA ALA A 16 -11.63 23.57 65.35
C ALA A 16 -12.66 23.00 64.37
N LEU A 17 -13.90 23.51 64.36
CA LEU A 17 -14.92 23.09 63.39
C LEU A 17 -14.54 23.49 61.95
N VAL A 18 -13.99 24.69 61.75
CA VAL A 18 -13.53 25.17 60.44
C VAL A 18 -12.31 24.38 59.96
N LEU A 19 -11.35 24.05 60.82
CA LEU A 19 -10.23 23.17 60.46
C LEU A 19 -10.70 21.73 60.17
N SER A 20 -11.69 21.23 60.90
CA SER A 20 -12.30 19.92 60.64
C SER A 20 -13.03 19.89 59.31
N LEU A 21 -13.80 20.94 58.99
CA LEU A 21 -14.47 21.11 57.70
C LEU A 21 -13.48 21.29 56.56
N LEU A 22 -12.40 22.05 56.74
CA LEU A 22 -11.35 22.20 55.74
C LEU A 22 -10.59 20.88 55.53
N PHE A 23 -10.35 20.10 56.57
CA PHE A 23 -9.73 18.77 56.46
C PHE A 23 -10.68 17.73 55.85
N LEU A 24 -11.98 17.81 56.13
CA LEU A 24 -13.00 16.97 55.49
C LEU A 24 -13.21 17.35 54.02
N VAL A 25 -13.16 18.64 53.67
CA VAL A 25 -13.15 19.12 52.29
C VAL A 25 -11.85 18.68 51.61
N PHE A 26 -10.69 18.76 52.25
CA PHE A 26 -9.43 18.28 51.68
C PHE A 26 -9.42 16.76 51.46
N LEU A 27 -10.02 15.98 52.37
CA LEU A 27 -10.20 14.53 52.22
C LEU A 27 -11.28 14.17 51.19
N LEU A 28 -12.35 14.95 51.05
CA LEU A 28 -13.35 14.79 49.99
C LEU A 28 -12.81 15.23 48.62
N SER A 29 -11.86 16.17 48.57
CA SER A 29 -11.13 16.55 47.35
C SER A 29 -10.06 15.53 46.95
N TRP A 30 -9.60 14.68 47.87
CA TRP A 30 -8.64 13.61 47.60
C TRP A 30 -9.31 12.24 47.41
N ALA A 31 -10.56 12.08 47.88
CA ALA A 31 -11.43 10.93 47.64
C ALA A 31 -12.46 11.17 46.52
N ALA A 32 -12.49 12.36 45.92
CA ALA A 32 -12.98 12.53 44.57
C ALA A 32 -11.90 11.98 43.64
N ASP A 33 -11.87 10.65 43.51
CA ASP A 33 -11.33 10.01 42.31
C ASP A 33 -11.85 10.83 41.13
N SER A 34 -10.92 11.37 40.34
CA SER A 34 -11.20 11.82 38.99
C SER A 34 -11.60 10.60 38.17
N SER A 35 -12.80 10.06 38.40
CA SER A 35 -13.47 9.22 37.41
C SER A 35 -13.74 10.15 36.22
N PRO A 36 -13.09 9.97 35.07
CA PRO A 36 -13.34 10.83 33.94
C PRO A 36 -14.80 10.62 33.53
N LEU A 37 -15.56 11.71 33.44
CA LEU A 37 -16.87 11.71 32.77
C LEU A 37 -16.74 11.19 31.31
N GLU A 38 -15.52 11.22 30.75
CA GLU A 38 -15.09 10.62 29.48
C GLU A 38 -15.19 9.09 29.45
N SER A 39 -15.17 8.41 30.61
CA SER A 39 -15.19 6.94 30.67
C SER A 39 -16.55 6.34 30.27
N SER A 40 -17.68 7.02 30.52
CA SER A 40 -19.02 6.41 30.42
C SER A 40 -19.47 6.02 28.98
N HIS A 41 -18.94 6.72 27.97
CA HIS A 41 -19.48 6.63 26.59
C HIS A 41 -18.75 5.61 25.71
N LEU A 42 -17.43 5.46 25.89
CA LEU A 42 -16.65 4.37 25.28
C LEU A 42 -17.16 2.98 25.72
N TYR A 43 -17.68 2.88 26.95
CA TYR A 43 -18.30 1.64 27.43
C TYR A 43 -19.43 1.17 26.53
N ARG A 44 -20.16 2.04 25.82
CA ARG A 44 -21.32 1.58 25.04
C ARG A 44 -20.92 0.74 23.83
N VAL A 45 -19.97 1.20 23.02
CA VAL A 45 -19.48 0.46 21.85
C VAL A 45 -18.92 -0.89 22.30
N LEU A 46 -18.06 -0.88 23.32
CA LEU A 46 -17.44 -2.09 23.86
C LEU A 46 -18.46 -3.04 24.49
N HIS A 47 -19.45 -2.50 25.20
CA HIS A 47 -20.53 -3.28 25.82
C HIS A 47 -21.42 -3.94 24.76
N ILE A 48 -21.78 -3.23 23.67
CA ILE A 48 -22.52 -3.82 22.56
C ILE A 48 -21.70 -4.96 21.94
N GLN A 49 -20.42 -4.73 21.65
CA GLN A 49 -19.54 -5.76 21.11
C GLN A 49 -19.40 -6.99 22.02
N GLU A 50 -19.35 -6.79 23.33
CA GLU A 50 -19.33 -7.89 24.30
C GLU A 50 -20.65 -8.64 24.38
N ARG A 51 -21.77 -7.89 24.40
CA ARG A 51 -23.14 -8.45 24.45
C ARG A 51 -23.43 -9.31 23.23
N GLU A 52 -23.02 -8.87 22.04
CA GLU A 52 -23.30 -9.56 20.78
C GLU A 52 -22.30 -10.68 20.44
N ARG A 53 -21.23 -10.82 21.23
CA ARG A 53 -20.18 -11.81 20.99
C ARG A 53 -20.72 -13.22 21.14
N LEU A 54 -20.25 -14.13 20.28
CA LEU A 54 -20.63 -15.54 20.38
C LEU A 54 -20.06 -16.20 21.66
N PRO A 55 -20.72 -17.24 22.20
CA PRO A 55 -20.24 -17.93 23.39
C PRO A 55 -18.79 -18.43 23.24
N PRO A 56 -18.02 -18.52 24.35
CA PRO A 56 -16.61 -18.92 24.35
C PRO A 56 -16.30 -20.20 23.56
N ALA A 57 -17.19 -21.20 23.60
CA ALA A 57 -16.99 -22.47 22.89
C ALA A 57 -16.86 -22.29 21.37
N PHE A 58 -17.63 -21.39 20.76
CA PHE A 58 -17.56 -21.11 19.32
C PHE A 58 -16.24 -20.42 18.95
N GLN A 59 -15.79 -19.48 19.79
CA GLN A 59 -14.54 -18.75 19.58
C GLN A 59 -13.31 -19.67 19.72
N VAL A 60 -13.31 -20.56 20.72
CA VAL A 60 -12.26 -21.59 20.86
C VAL A 60 -12.28 -22.55 19.66
N ALA A 61 -13.45 -22.95 19.18
CA ALA A 61 -13.56 -23.80 18.00
C ALA A 61 -13.03 -23.10 16.73
N ALA A 62 -13.31 -21.80 16.56
CA ALA A 62 -12.79 -21.01 15.45
C ALA A 62 -11.26 -20.92 15.49
N ALA A 63 -10.67 -20.60 16.65
CA ALA A 63 -9.22 -20.57 16.85
C ALA A 63 -8.55 -21.94 16.62
N ARG A 64 -9.17 -23.04 17.05
CA ARG A 64 -8.71 -24.41 16.73
C ARG A 64 -8.80 -24.71 15.23
N GLY A 65 -9.86 -24.26 14.56
CA GLY A 65 -10.00 -24.40 13.12
C GLY A 65 -8.94 -23.63 12.34
N LEU A 66 -8.62 -22.41 12.77
CA LEU A 66 -7.48 -21.63 12.26
C LEU A 66 -6.17 -22.40 12.44
N LEU A 67 -5.89 -22.89 13.65
CA LEU A 67 -4.68 -23.67 13.91
C LEU A 67 -4.60 -24.92 13.02
N ALA A 68 -5.72 -25.60 12.79
CA ALA A 68 -5.76 -26.78 11.91
C ALA A 68 -5.49 -26.44 10.44
N ARG A 69 -5.91 -25.26 9.95
CA ARG A 69 -5.58 -24.78 8.60
C ARG A 69 -4.13 -24.33 8.49
N LEU A 70 -3.60 -23.67 9.53
CA LEU A 70 -2.25 -23.11 9.54
C LEU A 70 -1.19 -24.19 9.78
N LEU A 71 -1.34 -24.99 10.84
CA LEU A 71 -0.39 -26.00 11.32
C LEU A 71 -1.11 -27.33 11.64
N PRO A 72 -1.55 -28.09 10.62
CA PRO A 72 -2.38 -29.29 10.82
C PRO A 72 -1.72 -30.36 11.70
N PHE A 73 -0.38 -30.43 11.72
CA PHE A 73 0.36 -31.41 12.51
C PHE A 73 0.59 -30.99 13.96
N HIS A 74 0.37 -29.72 14.31
CA HIS A 74 0.63 -29.17 15.65
C HIS A 74 -0.64 -28.87 16.43
N VAL A 75 -1.82 -29.28 15.94
CA VAL A 75 -3.11 -29.01 16.59
C VAL A 75 -3.13 -29.53 18.04
N SER A 76 -2.51 -30.68 18.31
CA SER A 76 -2.43 -31.25 19.67
C SER A 76 -1.40 -30.56 20.58
N SER A 77 -0.48 -29.76 20.02
CA SER A 77 0.54 -29.06 20.80
C SER A 77 0.03 -27.79 21.47
N PHE A 78 -1.15 -27.29 21.08
CA PHE A 78 -1.73 -26.06 21.63
C PHE A 78 -3.08 -26.29 22.30
N GLU A 79 -3.26 -25.69 23.46
CA GLU A 79 -4.56 -25.56 24.10
C GLU A 79 -5.02 -24.09 24.12
N PHE A 80 -6.30 -23.86 23.81
CA PHE A 80 -6.91 -22.54 23.81
C PHE A 80 -7.99 -22.43 24.88
N LYS A 81 -8.00 -21.32 25.62
CA LYS A 81 -9.01 -21.06 26.65
C LYS A 81 -9.41 -19.58 26.69
N ILE A 82 -10.71 -19.31 26.61
CA ILE A 82 -11.23 -17.97 26.83
C ILE A 82 -11.19 -17.63 28.33
N VAL A 83 -10.72 -16.43 28.66
CA VAL A 83 -10.70 -15.87 30.01
C VAL A 83 -11.47 -14.55 30.08
N SER A 84 -11.84 -14.15 31.29
CA SER A 84 -12.54 -12.89 31.51
C SER A 84 -11.56 -11.71 31.53
N LYS A 85 -12.06 -10.50 31.24
CA LYS A 85 -11.24 -9.27 31.25
C LYS A 85 -10.64 -8.96 32.61
N GLU A 86 -11.26 -9.39 33.71
CA GLU A 86 -10.73 -9.19 35.07
C GLU A 86 -9.39 -9.93 35.24
N THR A 87 -9.23 -11.08 34.59
CA THR A 87 -7.95 -11.83 34.56
C THR A 87 -6.85 -11.03 33.86
N CYS A 88 -7.25 -10.13 32.95
CA CYS A 88 -6.40 -9.26 32.16
C CYS A 88 -6.33 -7.82 32.70
N GLY A 89 -6.72 -7.56 33.95
CA GLY A 89 -6.70 -6.20 34.51
C GLY A 89 -7.72 -5.24 33.90
N GLY A 90 -8.85 -5.76 33.41
CA GLY A 90 -9.97 -4.97 32.87
C GLY A 90 -9.91 -4.67 31.37
N VAL A 91 -8.85 -5.08 30.68
CA VAL A 91 -8.66 -4.84 29.23
C VAL A 91 -8.63 -6.15 28.44
N ALA A 92 -8.74 -6.06 27.11
CA ALA A 92 -8.55 -7.22 26.25
C ALA A 92 -7.07 -7.67 26.29
N CYS A 93 -6.82 -8.97 26.39
CA CYS A 93 -5.46 -9.50 26.47
C CYS A 93 -5.36 -10.94 25.96
N PHE A 94 -4.13 -11.37 25.72
CA PHE A 94 -3.78 -12.79 25.64
C PHE A 94 -2.62 -13.13 26.59
N ILE A 95 -2.61 -14.38 27.05
CA ILE A 95 -1.62 -14.95 27.94
C ILE A 95 -1.07 -16.22 27.30
N ILE A 96 0.26 -16.31 27.18
CA ILE A 96 0.96 -17.49 26.67
C ILE A 96 1.73 -18.13 27.83
N SER A 97 1.53 -19.43 28.05
CA SER A 97 2.18 -20.17 29.14
C SER A 97 2.56 -21.58 28.69
N ASN A 98 3.57 -22.17 29.33
CA ASN A 98 3.85 -23.59 29.16
C ASN A 98 2.71 -24.38 29.79
N HIS A 99 2.22 -25.41 29.09
CA HIS A 99 1.10 -26.20 29.58
C HIS A 99 1.49 -26.96 30.87
N PRO A 100 0.64 -27.02 31.91
CA PRO A 100 0.99 -27.66 33.19
C PRO A 100 1.38 -29.14 33.08
N SER A 101 0.91 -29.83 32.04
CA SER A 101 1.22 -31.25 31.77
C SER A 101 2.35 -31.47 30.75
N LEU A 102 3.18 -30.45 30.48
CA LEU A 102 4.25 -30.47 29.47
C LEU A 102 5.24 -31.65 29.63
N SER A 103 5.36 -32.24 30.84
CA SER A 103 6.19 -33.42 31.09
C SER A 103 5.62 -34.74 30.55
N THR A 104 4.39 -34.75 30.01
CA THR A 104 3.73 -35.98 29.53
C THR A 104 3.67 -36.00 28.00
N LYS A 105 4.31 -37.00 27.38
CA LYS A 105 4.26 -37.16 25.91
C LYS A 105 2.83 -37.29 25.40
N GLY A 106 2.46 -36.49 24.41
CA GLY A 106 1.13 -36.51 23.78
C GLY A 106 0.13 -35.49 24.35
N PHE A 107 0.52 -34.68 25.33
CA PHE A 107 -0.27 -33.57 25.86
C PHE A 107 0.12 -32.23 25.20
N PRO A 108 -0.74 -31.20 25.28
CA PRO A 108 -0.40 -29.86 24.80
C PRO A 108 0.88 -29.34 25.45
N GLU A 109 1.68 -28.62 24.67
CA GLU A 109 2.94 -28.00 25.11
C GLU A 109 2.70 -26.55 25.53
N ILE A 110 1.85 -25.83 24.79
CA ILE A 110 1.59 -24.40 24.99
C ILE A 110 0.11 -24.18 25.28
N LEU A 111 -0.18 -23.41 26.33
CA LEU A 111 -1.51 -22.93 26.67
C LEU A 111 -1.61 -21.44 26.31
N ILE A 112 -2.57 -21.12 25.44
CA ILE A 112 -2.90 -19.75 25.04
C ILE A 112 -4.28 -19.40 25.60
N GLN A 113 -4.32 -18.35 26.40
CA GLN A 113 -5.54 -17.80 26.97
C GLN A 113 -5.82 -16.44 26.36
N GLY A 114 -7.08 -16.08 26.16
CA GLY A 114 -7.44 -14.80 25.53
C GLY A 114 -8.86 -14.35 25.88
N THR A 115 -9.13 -13.06 25.75
CA THR A 115 -10.46 -12.49 26.03
C THR A 115 -11.48 -12.71 24.91
N SER A 116 -11.02 -13.02 23.71
CA SER A 116 -11.84 -13.39 22.54
C SER A 116 -11.08 -14.32 21.60
N GLY A 117 -11.75 -14.82 20.56
CA GLY A 117 -11.13 -15.60 19.49
C GLY A 117 -10.06 -14.83 18.73
N VAL A 118 -10.18 -13.51 18.60
CA VAL A 118 -9.13 -12.65 18.05
C VAL A 118 -7.90 -12.72 18.94
N GLU A 119 -8.02 -12.47 20.26
CA GLU A 119 -6.86 -12.52 21.16
C GLU A 119 -6.23 -13.90 21.25
N LEU A 120 -7.00 -14.99 21.19
CA LEU A 120 -6.45 -16.35 21.09
C LEU A 120 -5.59 -16.53 19.84
N SER A 121 -6.08 -16.04 18.70
CA SER A 121 -5.39 -16.16 17.40
C SER A 121 -4.16 -15.26 17.34
N SER A 122 -4.24 -14.02 17.85
CA SER A 122 -3.09 -13.13 17.96
C SER A 122 -2.05 -13.65 18.94
N GLY A 123 -2.45 -14.29 20.03
CA GLY A 123 -1.52 -14.97 20.96
C GLY A 123 -0.79 -16.15 20.30
N LEU A 124 -1.48 -16.90 19.45
CA LEU A 124 -0.84 -17.92 18.60
C LEU A 124 0.17 -17.27 17.65
N HIS A 125 -0.23 -16.22 16.93
CA HIS A 125 0.67 -15.51 16.02
C HIS A 125 1.90 -14.95 16.75
N TRP A 126 1.72 -14.33 17.90
CA TRP A 126 2.78 -13.77 18.73
C TRP A 126 3.79 -14.85 19.15
N TYR A 127 3.30 -16.02 19.58
CA TYR A 127 4.16 -17.15 19.90
C TYR A 127 4.96 -17.64 18.67
N LEU A 128 4.29 -17.84 17.54
CA LEU A 128 4.93 -18.29 16.31
C LEU A 128 5.99 -17.27 15.83
N LYS A 129 5.68 -15.98 15.91
CA LYS A 129 6.56 -14.87 15.49
C LYS A 129 7.82 -14.75 16.34
N HIS A 130 7.67 -14.72 17.67
CA HIS A 130 8.78 -14.39 18.58
C HIS A 130 9.53 -15.62 19.13
N TRP A 131 8.89 -16.79 19.25
CA TRP A 131 9.53 -18.01 19.77
C TRP A 131 9.87 -19.01 18.67
N CYS A 132 9.02 -19.16 17.66
CA CYS A 132 9.27 -20.10 16.56
C CYS A 132 9.95 -19.46 15.35
N LEU A 133 10.12 -18.13 15.31
CA LEU A 133 10.67 -17.38 14.19
C LEU A 133 9.95 -17.67 12.86
N ILE A 134 8.62 -17.78 12.93
CA ILE A 134 7.73 -18.00 11.78
C ILE A 134 7.23 -16.66 11.27
N HIS A 135 7.01 -16.57 9.95
CA HIS A 135 6.39 -15.41 9.33
C HIS A 135 5.15 -15.80 8.53
N ILE A 136 4.10 -14.99 8.69
CA ILE A 136 2.80 -15.17 8.03
C ILE A 136 2.51 -13.91 7.23
N SER A 137 2.49 -14.05 5.90
CA SER A 137 2.22 -12.99 4.94
C SER A 137 1.05 -13.38 4.03
N TRP A 138 0.59 -12.46 3.17
CA TRP A 138 -0.34 -12.82 2.10
C TRP A 138 0.31 -13.83 1.14
N GLU A 139 -0.51 -14.66 0.48
CA GLU A 139 0.02 -15.68 -0.44
C GLU A 139 0.83 -15.05 -1.58
N LYS A 140 0.40 -13.89 -2.08
CA LYS A 140 1.12 -13.16 -3.13
C LYS A 140 2.47 -12.59 -2.67
N THR A 141 2.68 -12.37 -1.38
CA THR A 141 3.91 -11.80 -0.81
C THR A 141 4.81 -12.86 -0.17
N GLY A 142 4.62 -14.13 -0.56
CA GLY A 142 5.43 -15.28 -0.14
C GLY A 142 4.74 -16.21 0.86
N GLY A 143 3.53 -15.88 1.33
CA GLY A 143 2.71 -16.75 2.15
C GLY A 143 3.32 -17.10 3.51
N LEU A 144 3.34 -18.40 3.82
CA LEU A 144 3.76 -18.95 5.11
C LEU A 144 5.23 -19.40 5.09
N GLN A 145 6.04 -18.82 5.96
CA GLN A 145 7.40 -19.26 6.25
C GLN A 145 7.36 -20.18 7.47
N LEU A 146 7.56 -21.49 7.29
CA LEU A 146 7.47 -22.49 8.36
C LEU A 146 8.78 -23.28 8.60
N SER A 147 9.90 -22.91 7.98
CA SER A 147 11.12 -23.74 8.04
C SER A 147 11.74 -23.81 9.43
N SER A 148 11.50 -22.78 10.24
CA SER A 148 11.97 -22.65 11.62
C SER A 148 11.07 -23.35 12.65
N LEU A 149 9.90 -23.86 12.23
CA LEU A 149 8.93 -24.49 13.13
C LEU A 149 9.48 -25.80 13.73
N PRO A 150 9.59 -25.90 15.06
CA PRO A 150 10.05 -27.14 15.70
C PRO A 150 9.04 -28.28 15.56
N LYS A 151 9.53 -29.52 15.71
CA LYS A 151 8.67 -30.71 15.69
C LYS A 151 7.74 -30.74 16.90
N VAL A 152 6.62 -31.42 16.77
CA VAL A 152 5.71 -31.72 17.90
C VAL A 152 6.51 -32.33 19.06
N GLY A 153 6.32 -31.80 20.27
CA GLY A 153 7.05 -32.19 21.48
C GLY A 153 8.39 -31.46 21.67
N SER A 154 8.71 -30.49 20.82
CA SER A 154 9.94 -29.67 20.90
C SER A 154 9.68 -28.17 20.72
N LEU A 155 8.45 -27.73 20.97
CA LEU A 155 8.12 -26.31 20.88
C LEU A 155 8.89 -25.49 21.95
N PRO A 156 9.37 -24.28 21.63
CA PRO A 156 10.18 -23.50 22.57
C PRO A 156 9.39 -23.09 23.81
N HIS A 157 9.95 -23.33 24.99
CA HIS A 157 9.31 -22.95 26.23
C HIS A 157 9.30 -21.44 26.41
N VAL A 158 8.19 -20.91 26.95
CA VAL A 158 8.09 -19.52 27.39
C VAL A 158 8.56 -19.39 28.85
N PRO A 159 8.84 -18.18 29.36
CA PRO A 159 9.18 -17.99 30.78
C PRO A 159 8.11 -18.58 31.72
N SER A 160 8.51 -19.13 32.86
CA SER A 160 7.59 -19.80 33.80
C SER A 160 6.47 -18.91 34.34
N ALA A 161 6.68 -17.58 34.35
CA ALA A 161 5.65 -16.60 34.72
C ALA A 161 4.55 -16.42 33.65
N GLY A 162 4.74 -17.00 32.46
CA GLY A 162 3.92 -16.71 31.29
C GLY A 162 4.22 -15.33 30.69
N ILE A 163 3.63 -15.06 29.53
CA ILE A 163 3.69 -13.78 28.83
C ILE A 163 2.28 -13.23 28.79
N LEU A 164 2.06 -12.07 29.42
CA LEU A 164 0.81 -11.33 29.35
C LEU A 164 0.99 -10.17 28.38
N VAL A 165 0.16 -10.12 27.33
CA VAL A 165 0.11 -9.00 26.39
C VAL A 165 -1.27 -8.38 26.45
N GLN A 166 -1.35 -7.17 26.99
CA GLN A 166 -2.57 -6.38 27.07
C GLN A 166 -2.70 -5.48 25.85
N ARG A 167 -3.93 -5.26 25.38
CA ARG A 167 -4.20 -4.30 24.31
C ARG A 167 -4.28 -2.88 24.89
N PRO A 168 -3.39 -1.95 24.51
CA PRO A 168 -3.53 -0.54 24.88
C PRO A 168 -4.76 0.13 24.25
N VAL A 169 -5.24 -0.38 23.11
CA VAL A 169 -6.42 0.12 22.40
C VAL A 169 -7.42 -1.01 22.13
N PRO A 170 -8.73 -0.79 22.35
CA PRO A 170 -9.72 -1.83 22.19
C PRO A 170 -10.01 -2.20 20.72
N LEU A 171 -9.81 -1.30 19.76
CA LEU A 171 -10.18 -1.51 18.35
C LEU A 171 -8.95 -1.65 17.45
N SER A 172 -9.00 -2.62 16.53
CA SER A 172 -8.09 -2.74 15.39
C SER A 172 -8.89 -2.83 14.11
N TYR A 173 -8.82 -1.74 13.34
CA TYR A 173 -9.56 -1.54 12.10
C TYR A 173 -8.78 -2.07 10.87
N TYR A 174 -9.50 -2.58 9.87
CA TYR A 174 -8.90 -3.05 8.62
C TYR A 174 -9.81 -2.82 7.42
N GLN A 175 -9.17 -2.43 6.29
CA GLN A 175 -9.70 -2.16 4.95
C GLN A 175 -10.10 -0.70 4.71
N ASN A 176 -10.17 -0.33 3.44
CA ASN A 176 -10.79 0.88 2.92
C ASN A 176 -12.04 0.48 2.12
N ALA A 177 -12.99 1.39 1.95
CA ALA A 177 -14.12 1.18 1.05
C ALA A 177 -13.65 0.80 -0.38
N VAL A 178 -12.52 1.36 -0.83
CA VAL A 178 -11.95 1.09 -2.17
C VAL A 178 -11.14 -0.19 -2.28
N THR A 179 -10.72 -0.80 -1.16
CA THR A 179 -10.00 -2.08 -1.17
C THR A 179 -10.82 -3.19 -1.82
N ALA A 180 -12.14 -3.12 -1.68
CA ALA A 180 -13.08 -4.05 -2.30
C ALA A 180 -12.98 -4.10 -3.81
N SER A 181 -12.62 -2.99 -4.45
CA SER A 181 -12.43 -2.92 -5.89
C SER A 181 -11.02 -3.35 -6.28
N TYR A 182 -9.98 -2.78 -5.67
CA TYR A 182 -8.60 -2.99 -6.13
C TYR A 182 -7.97 -4.33 -5.75
N SER A 183 -8.48 -5.02 -4.74
CA SER A 183 -7.84 -6.25 -4.25
C SER A 183 -8.76 -7.46 -4.27
N TYR A 184 -10.00 -7.33 -3.82
CA TYR A 184 -10.89 -8.48 -3.58
C TYR A 184 -12.17 -8.49 -4.40
N ALA A 185 -12.25 -7.70 -5.48
CA ALA A 185 -13.36 -7.74 -6.41
C ALA A 185 -13.61 -9.17 -6.93
N TRP A 186 -12.54 -9.93 -7.16
CA TRP A 186 -12.62 -11.26 -7.76
C TRP A 186 -12.38 -12.43 -6.80
N TRP A 187 -12.49 -12.19 -5.50
CA TRP A 187 -12.20 -13.23 -4.50
C TRP A 187 -13.32 -14.24 -4.35
N SER A 188 -12.93 -15.52 -4.31
CA SER A 188 -13.80 -16.60 -3.86
C SER A 188 -13.80 -16.72 -2.33
N TRP A 189 -14.64 -17.62 -1.81
CA TRP A 189 -14.66 -17.93 -0.38
C TRP A 189 -13.31 -18.44 0.13
N GLU A 190 -12.61 -19.25 -0.65
CA GLU A 190 -11.32 -19.83 -0.26
C GLU A 190 -10.26 -18.77 -0.03
N ARG A 191 -10.25 -17.69 -0.83
CA ARG A 191 -9.33 -16.56 -0.62
C ARG A 191 -9.76 -15.69 0.57
N TRP A 192 -11.07 -15.47 0.75
CA TRP A 192 -11.62 -14.76 1.90
C TRP A 192 -11.35 -15.48 3.24
N GLU A 193 -11.44 -16.81 3.27
CA GLU A 193 -11.11 -17.60 4.45
C GLU A 193 -9.66 -17.35 4.91
N LYS A 194 -8.71 -17.31 3.96
CA LYS A 194 -7.31 -16.99 4.24
C LYS A 194 -7.12 -15.55 4.70
N GLU A 195 -7.87 -14.60 4.14
CA GLU A 195 -7.80 -13.21 4.59
C GLU A 195 -8.30 -13.06 6.02
N ILE A 196 -9.45 -13.65 6.36
CA ILE A 196 -9.99 -13.57 7.71
C ILE A 196 -9.05 -14.25 8.72
N ASP A 197 -8.42 -15.35 8.32
CA ASP A 197 -7.38 -16.01 9.11
C ASP A 197 -6.17 -15.09 9.33
N TRP A 198 -5.69 -14.40 8.30
CA TRP A 198 -4.62 -13.39 8.44
C TRP A 198 -5.06 -12.25 9.36
N MET A 199 -6.27 -11.71 9.17
CA MET A 199 -6.82 -10.61 9.96
C MET A 199 -6.84 -10.93 11.47
N VAL A 200 -7.30 -12.12 11.87
CA VAL A 200 -7.32 -12.50 13.30
C VAL A 200 -5.92 -12.71 13.88
N LEU A 201 -4.98 -13.22 13.08
CA LEU A 201 -3.58 -13.37 13.49
C LEU A 201 -2.93 -11.99 13.72
N GLN A 202 -3.29 -10.99 12.91
CA GLN A 202 -2.86 -9.60 13.09
C GLN A 202 -3.65 -8.83 14.16
N GLY A 203 -4.61 -9.46 14.83
CA GLY A 203 -5.37 -8.83 15.91
C GLY A 203 -6.45 -7.86 15.44
N VAL A 204 -6.86 -7.93 14.17
CA VAL A 204 -7.99 -7.16 13.64
C VAL A 204 -9.28 -7.63 14.30
N ASN A 205 -10.08 -6.69 14.80
CA ASN A 205 -11.38 -6.98 15.39
C ASN A 205 -12.52 -6.11 14.85
N LEU A 206 -12.23 -5.10 14.00
CA LEU A 206 -13.20 -4.20 13.39
C LEU A 206 -12.98 -4.08 11.86
N PRO A 207 -13.24 -5.13 11.08
CA PRO A 207 -13.07 -5.07 9.62
C PRO A 207 -14.28 -4.51 8.88
N LEU A 208 -14.09 -3.90 7.70
CA LEU A 208 -15.20 -3.63 6.77
C LEU A 208 -15.74 -4.93 6.16
N ALA A 209 -17.04 -4.94 5.84
CA ALA A 209 -17.69 -6.07 5.18
C ALA A 209 -18.80 -5.59 4.23
N PHE A 210 -18.42 -5.25 2.99
CA PHE A 210 -19.32 -4.61 2.00
C PHE A 210 -19.82 -5.54 0.89
N ASN A 211 -19.40 -6.81 0.86
CA ASN A 211 -19.82 -7.73 -0.19
C ASN A 211 -21.34 -7.90 -0.20
N GLY A 212 -21.91 -7.99 -1.41
CA GLY A 212 -23.33 -8.26 -1.60
C GLY A 212 -24.28 -7.12 -1.22
N GLN A 213 -23.80 -5.91 -0.93
CA GLN A 213 -24.69 -4.80 -0.58
C GLN A 213 -25.64 -4.39 -1.71
N GLU A 214 -25.25 -4.59 -2.97
CA GLU A 214 -26.11 -4.33 -4.13
C GLU A 214 -27.36 -5.22 -4.12
N ALA A 215 -27.26 -6.45 -3.60
CA ALA A 215 -28.40 -7.35 -3.43
C ALA A 215 -29.38 -6.88 -2.34
N ILE A 216 -28.87 -6.17 -1.32
CA ILE A 216 -29.70 -5.51 -0.31
C ILE A 216 -30.44 -4.33 -0.96
N TRP A 217 -29.73 -3.50 -1.74
CA TRP A 217 -30.31 -2.38 -2.46
C TRP A 217 -31.41 -2.79 -3.44
N GLN A 218 -31.19 -3.86 -4.22
CA GLN A 218 -32.21 -4.42 -5.10
C GLN A 218 -33.51 -4.72 -4.34
N LYS A 219 -33.42 -5.46 -3.23
CA LYS A 219 -34.59 -5.81 -2.40
C LYS A 219 -35.27 -4.62 -1.74
N VAL A 220 -34.53 -3.55 -1.45
CA VAL A 220 -35.08 -2.30 -0.90
C VAL A 220 -35.85 -1.57 -1.99
N PHE A 221 -35.23 -1.34 -3.14
CA PHE A 221 -35.82 -0.57 -4.23
C PHE A 221 -37.02 -1.27 -4.91
N GLU A 222 -37.10 -2.60 -4.86
CA GLU A 222 -38.31 -3.35 -5.24
C GLU A 222 -39.55 -2.87 -4.46
N ARG A 223 -39.40 -2.48 -3.19
CA ARG A 223 -40.52 -1.93 -2.37
C ARG A 223 -41.01 -0.57 -2.86
N TYR A 224 -40.20 0.12 -3.64
CA TYR A 224 -40.47 1.44 -4.22
C TYR A 224 -40.88 1.37 -5.70
N ASN A 225 -41.28 0.18 -6.19
CA ASN A 225 -41.67 -0.07 -7.58
C ASN A 225 -40.57 0.26 -8.61
N ILE A 226 -39.31 0.10 -8.22
CA ILE A 226 -38.14 0.17 -9.11
C ILE A 226 -37.83 -1.25 -9.55
N SER A 227 -37.81 -1.48 -10.86
CA SER A 227 -37.53 -2.79 -11.45
C SER A 227 -36.04 -3.09 -11.53
N HIS A 228 -35.67 -4.35 -11.79
CA HIS A 228 -34.26 -4.71 -12.02
C HIS A 228 -33.61 -3.88 -13.13
N ARG A 229 -34.32 -3.65 -14.25
CA ARG A 229 -33.83 -2.85 -15.37
C ARG A 229 -33.63 -1.37 -15.03
N ASP A 230 -34.41 -0.86 -14.08
CA ASP A 230 -34.27 0.52 -13.61
C ASP A 230 -32.97 0.70 -12.78
N LEU A 231 -32.33 -0.40 -12.36
CA LEU A 231 -31.05 -0.41 -11.63
C LEU A 231 -29.84 -0.69 -12.52
N ASP A 232 -30.03 -1.01 -13.81
CA ASP A 232 -28.95 -1.32 -14.76
C ASP A 232 -27.96 -0.15 -14.91
N ASP A 233 -28.46 1.08 -14.76
CA ASP A 233 -27.68 2.33 -14.81
C ASP A 233 -27.25 2.81 -13.41
N PHE A 234 -27.68 2.16 -12.33
CA PHE A 234 -27.36 2.60 -10.97
C PHE A 234 -26.05 1.98 -10.46
N PHE A 235 -25.91 0.66 -10.58
CA PHE A 235 -24.71 -0.02 -10.10
C PHE A 235 -23.58 0.04 -11.14
N GLY A 236 -22.36 0.35 -10.68
CA GLY A 236 -21.16 0.11 -11.46
C GLY A 236 -20.90 -1.39 -11.67
N GLY A 237 -19.97 -1.70 -12.57
CA GLY A 237 -19.45 -3.06 -12.76
C GLY A 237 -18.64 -3.54 -11.56
N PRO A 238 -18.37 -4.86 -11.44
CA PRO A 238 -17.75 -5.44 -10.25
C PRO A 238 -16.45 -4.77 -9.78
N ALA A 239 -15.61 -4.33 -10.71
CA ALA A 239 -14.34 -3.68 -10.41
C ALA A 239 -14.46 -2.21 -9.99
N PHE A 240 -15.66 -1.62 -10.08
CA PHE A 240 -15.90 -0.19 -9.86
C PHE A 240 -16.93 0.07 -8.75
N LEU A 241 -17.37 -0.98 -8.06
CA LEU A 241 -18.44 -0.88 -7.06
C LEU A 241 -18.09 0.07 -5.92
N SER A 242 -16.83 0.18 -5.51
CA SER A 242 -16.45 1.08 -4.42
C SER A 242 -16.82 2.53 -4.70
N TRP A 243 -16.49 3.05 -5.88
CA TRP A 243 -16.85 4.42 -6.30
C TRP A 243 -18.35 4.57 -6.59
N SER A 244 -19.01 3.50 -7.05
CA SER A 244 -20.46 3.50 -7.21
C SER A 244 -21.18 3.63 -5.86
N ARG A 245 -20.71 2.93 -4.82
CA ARG A 245 -21.27 2.98 -3.46
C ARG A 245 -21.09 4.35 -2.81
N MET A 246 -19.94 4.98 -3.05
CA MET A 246 -19.63 6.33 -2.56
C MET A 246 -20.32 7.44 -3.38
N GLY A 247 -21.00 7.09 -4.48
CA GLY A 247 -21.78 8.03 -5.30
C GLY A 247 -20.94 8.83 -6.29
N ASN A 248 -19.71 8.41 -6.56
CA ASN A 248 -18.82 9.08 -7.52
C ASN A 248 -19.19 8.76 -8.97
N LEU A 249 -19.60 7.51 -9.24
CA LEU A 249 -19.99 7.04 -10.57
C LEU A 249 -21.24 6.15 -10.53
N HIS A 250 -21.87 5.95 -11.68
CA HIS A 250 -22.95 4.97 -11.86
C HIS A 250 -22.85 4.32 -13.25
N GLY A 251 -23.39 3.11 -13.39
CA GLY A 251 -23.46 2.36 -14.66
C GLY A 251 -22.13 1.87 -15.27
N TRP A 252 -20.99 2.50 -14.98
CA TRP A 252 -19.70 2.19 -15.62
C TRP A 252 -19.24 0.76 -15.36
N GLY A 253 -19.01 0.01 -16.45
CA GLY A 253 -18.64 -1.41 -16.41
C GLY A 253 -19.78 -2.38 -16.09
N GLY A 254 -20.98 -1.86 -15.79
CA GLY A 254 -22.21 -2.63 -15.61
C GLY A 254 -22.89 -3.00 -16.94
N PRO A 255 -24.14 -3.48 -16.90
CA PRO A 255 -24.96 -3.73 -15.71
C PRO A 255 -24.49 -4.95 -14.91
N LEU A 256 -24.82 -5.02 -13.62
CA LEU A 256 -24.53 -6.21 -12.81
C LEU A 256 -25.52 -7.34 -13.10
N PRO A 257 -25.05 -8.56 -13.44
CA PRO A 257 -25.95 -9.69 -13.65
C PRO A 257 -26.56 -10.17 -12.32
N GLN A 258 -27.77 -10.75 -12.35
CA GLN A 258 -28.42 -11.27 -11.14
C GLN A 258 -27.57 -12.36 -10.44
N SER A 259 -26.83 -13.17 -11.20
CA SER A 259 -25.88 -14.15 -10.67
C SER A 259 -24.88 -13.53 -9.70
N TRP A 260 -24.36 -12.34 -10.02
CA TRP A 260 -23.44 -11.61 -9.17
C TRP A 260 -24.08 -11.24 -7.84
N LEU A 261 -25.29 -10.67 -7.86
CA LEU A 261 -26.01 -10.27 -6.66
C LEU A 261 -26.28 -11.45 -5.73
N ASP A 262 -26.74 -12.57 -6.29
CA ASP A 262 -27.05 -13.78 -5.55
C ASP A 262 -25.78 -14.39 -4.94
N ASP A 263 -24.71 -14.52 -5.73
CA ASP A 263 -23.45 -15.15 -5.30
C ASP A 263 -22.72 -14.29 -4.25
N GLN A 264 -22.69 -12.97 -4.42
CA GLN A 264 -22.09 -12.04 -3.45
C GLN A 264 -22.88 -12.00 -2.13
N LEU A 265 -24.21 -12.11 -2.17
CA LEU A 265 -25.03 -12.21 -0.95
C LEU A 265 -24.70 -13.48 -0.15
N VAL A 266 -24.53 -14.62 -0.84
CA VAL A 266 -24.13 -15.89 -0.20
C VAL A 266 -22.71 -15.79 0.36
N LEU A 267 -21.78 -15.21 -0.40
CA LEU A 267 -20.40 -15.00 0.03
C LEU A 267 -20.34 -14.14 1.29
N GLN A 268 -21.05 -13.02 1.32
CA GLN A 268 -21.09 -12.12 2.46
C GLN A 268 -21.59 -12.81 3.74
N LYS A 269 -22.63 -13.65 3.64
CA LYS A 269 -23.12 -14.42 4.79
C LYS A 269 -22.05 -15.36 5.36
N LYS A 270 -21.22 -15.97 4.50
CA LYS A 270 -20.09 -16.80 4.94
C LYS A 270 -18.99 -15.97 5.62
N ILE A 271 -18.65 -14.82 5.04
CA ILE A 271 -17.67 -13.87 5.60
C ILE A 271 -18.09 -13.44 7.00
N LEU A 272 -19.31 -12.93 7.15
CA LEU A 272 -19.85 -12.47 8.43
C LEU A 272 -19.89 -13.61 9.46
N ALA A 273 -20.35 -14.80 9.08
CA ALA A 273 -20.38 -15.95 9.99
C ALA A 273 -18.98 -16.30 10.54
N ARG A 274 -17.94 -16.24 9.69
CA ARG A 274 -16.57 -16.49 10.12
C ARG A 274 -16.02 -15.37 11.01
N MET A 275 -16.25 -14.10 10.65
CA MET A 275 -15.85 -12.95 11.46
C MET A 275 -16.47 -13.01 12.87
N TYR A 276 -17.78 -13.26 12.97
CA TYR A 276 -18.45 -13.41 14.26
C TYR A 276 -17.92 -14.61 15.06
N SER A 277 -17.55 -15.71 14.40
CA SER A 277 -16.98 -16.89 15.07
C SER A 277 -15.69 -16.59 15.81
N PHE A 278 -14.89 -15.63 15.34
CA PHE A 278 -13.69 -15.17 16.02
C PHE A 278 -13.95 -14.06 17.05
N GLY A 279 -15.16 -13.51 17.09
CA GLY A 279 -15.50 -12.36 17.94
C GLY A 279 -15.15 -11.00 17.33
N MET A 280 -14.94 -10.93 16.00
CA MET A 280 -14.84 -9.66 15.28
C MET A 280 -16.21 -8.97 15.19
N THR A 281 -16.19 -7.65 15.04
CA THR A 281 -17.36 -6.81 14.79
C THR A 281 -17.25 -6.21 13.38
N PRO A 282 -17.77 -6.88 12.35
CA PRO A 282 -17.71 -6.35 10.99
C PRO A 282 -18.55 -5.08 10.85
N VAL A 283 -18.01 -4.09 10.14
CA VAL A 283 -18.69 -2.83 9.81
C VAL A 283 -19.49 -3.01 8.53
N LEU A 284 -20.79 -2.76 8.61
CA LEU A 284 -21.71 -2.93 7.48
C LEU A 284 -22.01 -1.56 6.82
N PRO A 285 -22.47 -1.49 5.56
CA PRO A 285 -22.80 -0.21 4.94
C PRO A 285 -24.12 0.37 5.50
N ALA A 286 -24.35 1.66 5.28
CA ALA A 286 -25.62 2.35 5.51
C ALA A 286 -25.96 3.32 4.36
N PHE A 287 -27.18 3.86 4.36
CA PHE A 287 -27.65 4.75 3.29
C PHE A 287 -27.05 6.16 3.42
N SER A 288 -26.39 6.60 2.35
CA SER A 288 -25.72 7.91 2.26
C SER A 288 -26.51 8.98 1.49
N GLY A 289 -27.66 8.65 0.92
CA GLY A 289 -28.47 9.56 0.10
C GLY A 289 -28.41 9.28 -1.40
N ASN A 290 -27.47 8.48 -1.88
CA ASN A 290 -27.33 8.14 -3.30
C ASN A 290 -28.48 7.24 -3.78
N VAL A 291 -29.16 7.64 -4.85
CA VAL A 291 -30.38 6.96 -5.34
C VAL A 291 -30.34 6.74 -6.86
N PRO A 292 -31.07 5.75 -7.40
CA PRO A 292 -31.17 5.55 -8.84
C PRO A 292 -31.99 6.67 -9.51
N SER A 293 -31.68 6.96 -10.78
CA SER A 293 -32.41 7.95 -11.60
C SER A 293 -33.92 7.67 -11.67
N ALA A 294 -34.30 6.39 -11.67
CA ALA A 294 -35.68 5.93 -11.68
C ALA A 294 -36.50 6.42 -10.47
N LEU A 295 -35.87 6.65 -9.31
CA LEU A 295 -36.56 7.14 -8.12
C LEU A 295 -37.18 8.51 -8.37
N ARG A 296 -36.49 9.39 -9.12
CA ARG A 296 -37.00 10.72 -9.51
C ARG A 296 -38.26 10.62 -10.39
N SER A 297 -38.32 9.60 -11.26
CA SER A 297 -39.49 9.36 -12.11
C SER A 297 -40.69 8.83 -11.32
N LYS A 298 -40.45 7.99 -10.30
CA LYS A 298 -41.49 7.40 -9.45
C LYS A 298 -41.99 8.36 -8.36
N PHE A 299 -41.10 9.21 -7.84
CA PHE A 299 -41.37 10.18 -6.79
C PHE A 299 -41.05 11.60 -7.29
N PRO A 300 -41.89 12.20 -8.14
CA PRO A 300 -41.61 13.50 -8.77
C PRO A 300 -41.61 14.69 -7.78
N LEU A 301 -42.16 14.49 -6.58
CA LEU A 301 -42.12 15.48 -5.49
C LEU A 301 -40.88 15.36 -4.61
N ALA A 302 -40.11 14.27 -4.74
CA ALA A 302 -38.90 14.07 -3.95
C ALA A 302 -37.82 15.07 -4.39
N LYS A 303 -37.14 15.64 -3.41
CA LYS A 303 -36.03 16.58 -3.64
C LYS A 303 -34.77 15.80 -4.01
N ILE A 304 -34.58 15.56 -5.30
CA ILE A 304 -33.42 14.85 -5.83
C ILE A 304 -32.60 15.80 -6.71
N THR A 305 -31.33 15.96 -6.37
CA THR A 305 -30.35 16.79 -7.10
C THR A 305 -29.28 15.92 -7.73
N HIS A 306 -28.50 16.51 -8.64
CA HIS A 306 -27.31 15.86 -9.21
C HIS A 306 -26.06 16.31 -8.44
N LEU A 307 -25.16 15.36 -8.17
CA LEU A 307 -23.79 15.66 -7.76
C LEU A 307 -22.97 16.22 -8.94
N GLY A 308 -21.81 16.78 -8.61
CA GLY A 308 -20.86 17.29 -9.60
C GLY A 308 -20.24 16.19 -10.46
N ASN A 309 -19.47 16.60 -11.48
CA ASN A 309 -18.66 15.67 -12.24
C ASN A 309 -17.52 15.13 -11.36
N TRP A 310 -17.39 13.81 -11.32
CA TRP A 310 -16.24 13.11 -10.74
C TRP A 310 -15.47 12.45 -11.88
N PHE A 311 -14.36 13.07 -12.29
CA PHE A 311 -13.36 12.58 -13.25
C PHE A 311 -13.81 12.05 -14.63
N THR A 312 -15.08 12.17 -15.04
CA THR A 312 -15.46 11.81 -16.43
C THR A 312 -14.96 12.81 -17.45
N VAL A 313 -14.69 12.31 -18.66
CA VAL A 313 -14.30 13.15 -19.79
C VAL A 313 -15.52 13.94 -20.27
N HIS A 314 -15.36 15.26 -20.42
CA HIS A 314 -16.43 16.19 -20.79
C HIS A 314 -17.69 16.19 -19.89
N SER A 315 -17.59 15.69 -18.65
CA SER A 315 -18.74 15.60 -17.72
C SER A 315 -19.89 14.77 -18.28
N ASP A 316 -19.60 13.58 -18.80
CA ASP A 316 -20.58 12.69 -19.41
C ASP A 316 -21.61 12.17 -18.38
N PRO A 317 -22.88 12.61 -18.44
CA PRO A 317 -23.90 12.24 -17.47
C PRO A 317 -24.34 10.77 -17.58
N ARG A 318 -23.79 10.01 -18.53
CA ARG A 318 -23.97 8.54 -18.57
C ARG A 318 -23.27 7.85 -17.41
N TRP A 319 -22.18 8.42 -16.87
CA TRP A 319 -21.33 7.74 -15.90
C TRP A 319 -21.05 8.54 -14.61
N CYS A 320 -21.17 9.88 -14.64
CA CYS A 320 -20.96 10.76 -13.49
C CYS A 320 -22.26 11.26 -12.86
N CYS A 321 -22.12 12.23 -11.95
CA CYS A 321 -23.18 13.19 -11.68
C CYS A 321 -24.43 12.51 -11.12
N THR A 322 -24.16 11.63 -10.16
CA THR A 322 -25.13 10.74 -9.51
C THR A 322 -26.26 11.52 -8.84
N TYR A 323 -27.37 10.85 -8.61
CA TYR A 323 -28.55 11.46 -8.00
C TYR A 323 -28.46 11.36 -6.47
N LEU A 324 -28.53 12.52 -5.81
CA LEU A 324 -28.55 12.64 -4.36
C LEU A 324 -29.97 13.02 -3.89
N LEU A 325 -30.52 12.22 -2.99
CA LEU A 325 -31.75 12.56 -2.26
C LEU A 325 -31.42 13.54 -1.13
N ASP A 326 -32.11 14.68 -1.10
CA ASP A 326 -31.91 15.72 -0.09
C ASP A 326 -32.30 15.23 1.30
N ALA A 327 -31.47 15.53 2.30
CA ALA A 327 -31.66 15.12 3.69
C ALA A 327 -32.93 15.67 4.35
N THR A 328 -33.49 16.77 3.83
CA THR A 328 -34.74 17.35 4.33
C THR A 328 -35.97 16.64 3.80
N ASP A 329 -35.82 15.75 2.82
CA ASP A 329 -36.91 14.97 2.27
C ASP A 329 -37.27 13.81 3.23
N PRO A 330 -38.56 13.63 3.60
CA PRO A 330 -38.98 12.51 4.44
C PRO A 330 -38.59 11.14 3.90
N LEU A 331 -38.48 11.01 2.57
CA LEU A 331 -38.09 9.76 1.91
C LEU A 331 -36.66 9.34 2.29
N PHE A 332 -35.80 10.26 2.69
CA PHE A 332 -34.42 9.97 3.09
C PHE A 332 -34.37 9.02 4.29
N ILE A 333 -35.10 9.35 5.35
CA ILE A 333 -35.16 8.53 6.57
C ILE A 333 -35.90 7.23 6.27
N GLU A 334 -36.94 7.26 5.43
CA GLU A 334 -37.71 6.07 5.07
C GLU A 334 -36.86 5.03 4.32
N ILE A 335 -36.11 5.45 3.29
CA ILE A 335 -35.20 4.57 2.54
C ILE A 335 -34.07 4.09 3.44
N GLY A 336 -33.48 4.98 4.25
CA GLY A 336 -32.45 4.62 5.23
C GLY A 336 -32.93 3.53 6.17
N LYS A 337 -34.13 3.68 6.74
CA LYS A 337 -34.76 2.67 7.59
C LYS A 337 -34.96 1.34 6.86
N ALA A 338 -35.52 1.38 5.65
CA ALA A 338 -35.81 0.19 4.86
C ALA A 338 -34.53 -0.59 4.53
N PHE A 339 -33.43 0.12 4.24
CA PHE A 339 -32.13 -0.49 4.00
C PHE A 339 -31.59 -1.19 5.24
N MET A 340 -31.62 -0.53 6.40
CA MET A 340 -31.17 -1.10 7.67
C MET A 340 -32.00 -2.34 8.05
N GLU A 341 -33.33 -2.27 7.96
CA GLU A 341 -34.21 -3.41 8.24
C GLU A 341 -33.94 -4.59 7.31
N GLN A 342 -33.74 -4.32 6.01
CA GLN A 342 -33.44 -5.37 5.04
C GLN A 342 -32.06 -5.99 5.26
N GLN A 343 -31.06 -5.18 5.64
CA GLN A 343 -29.73 -5.66 5.99
C GLN A 343 -29.77 -6.54 7.25
N LEU A 344 -30.45 -6.09 8.31
CA LEU A 344 -30.64 -6.87 9.54
C LEU A 344 -31.38 -8.18 9.31
N LYS A 345 -32.35 -8.20 8.39
CA LYS A 345 -33.08 -9.41 7.99
C LYS A 345 -32.15 -10.45 7.34
N GLU A 346 -31.21 -10.01 6.51
CA GLU A 346 -30.30 -10.90 5.77
C GLU A 346 -29.08 -11.33 6.59
N TYR A 347 -28.52 -10.43 7.39
CA TYR A 347 -27.24 -10.63 8.09
C TYR A 347 -27.37 -10.84 9.61
N GLY A 348 -28.53 -10.52 10.19
CA GLY A 348 -28.76 -10.54 11.62
C GLY A 348 -28.29 -9.27 12.33
N ARG A 349 -28.57 -9.18 13.63
CA ARG A 349 -28.33 -8.00 14.46
C ARG A 349 -27.18 -8.26 15.44
N ARG A 350 -25.93 -8.14 14.96
CA ARG A 350 -24.71 -8.37 15.76
C ARG A 350 -23.65 -7.27 15.61
N SER A 351 -23.56 -6.63 14.44
CA SER A 351 -22.53 -5.62 14.15
C SER A 351 -22.77 -4.28 14.84
N HIS A 352 -23.95 -3.68 14.64
CA HIS A 352 -24.35 -2.35 15.12
C HIS A 352 -23.45 -1.18 14.71
N ILE A 353 -22.38 -1.40 13.96
CA ILE A 353 -21.47 -0.38 13.46
C ILE A 353 -21.64 -0.30 11.94
N TYR A 354 -21.96 0.90 11.46
CA TYR A 354 -22.32 1.12 10.06
C TYR A 354 -21.48 2.23 9.44
N ASN A 355 -20.89 1.96 8.29
CA ASN A 355 -20.16 2.94 7.50
C ASN A 355 -21.06 3.65 6.50
N CYS A 356 -20.90 4.96 6.39
CA CYS A 356 -21.64 5.81 5.46
C CYS A 356 -20.88 7.11 5.23
N ASP A 357 -20.60 7.39 3.96
CA ASP A 357 -19.90 8.58 3.50
C ASP A 357 -20.65 9.14 2.27
N THR A 358 -21.19 10.35 2.38
CA THR A 358 -22.02 10.97 1.32
C THR A 358 -21.22 11.81 0.34
N PHE A 359 -20.13 12.41 0.81
CA PHE A 359 -19.36 13.43 0.08
C PHE A 359 -17.88 13.05 -0.01
N ASP A 360 -17.60 11.76 -0.18
CA ASP A 360 -16.25 11.29 -0.41
C ASP A 360 -15.82 11.68 -1.84
N GLU A 361 -14.83 12.59 -1.93
CA GLU A 361 -14.38 13.24 -3.17
C GLU A 361 -15.48 13.93 -4.01
N ASN A 362 -16.62 14.22 -3.39
CA ASN A 362 -17.72 14.97 -3.98
C ASN A 362 -17.97 16.23 -3.15
N THR A 363 -17.87 17.42 -3.76
CA THR A 363 -18.14 18.66 -3.04
C THR A 363 -19.64 18.80 -2.75
N PRO A 364 -20.05 19.09 -1.50
CA PRO A 364 -21.44 19.32 -1.17
C PRO A 364 -22.06 20.46 -2.02
N PRO A 365 -23.36 20.36 -2.36
CA PRO A 365 -23.99 21.35 -3.24
C PRO A 365 -24.14 22.75 -2.62
N VAL A 366 -24.03 22.84 -1.29
CA VAL A 366 -24.25 24.09 -0.54
C VAL A 366 -23.21 24.21 0.59
N ASP A 367 -22.54 25.36 0.68
CA ASP A 367 -21.60 25.74 1.76
C ASP A 367 -22.34 26.29 3.01
N ASP A 368 -23.60 25.88 3.24
CA ASP A 368 -24.38 26.27 4.42
C ASP A 368 -24.16 25.22 5.51
N PRO A 369 -23.54 25.58 6.65
CA PRO A 369 -23.32 24.64 7.74
C PRO A 369 -24.62 23.96 8.23
N LYS A 370 -25.76 24.64 8.19
CA LYS A 370 -27.07 24.07 8.58
C LYS A 370 -27.53 22.93 7.69
N TYR A 371 -27.21 23.00 6.40
CA TYR A 371 -27.51 21.93 5.46
C TYR A 371 -26.69 20.68 5.80
N ILE A 372 -25.39 20.86 6.05
CA ILE A 372 -24.45 19.79 6.41
C ILE A 372 -24.86 19.09 7.71
N SER A 373 -25.32 19.84 8.71
CA SER A 373 -25.83 19.33 9.99
C SER A 373 -27.15 18.60 9.85
N SER A 374 -28.07 19.13 9.03
CA SER A 374 -29.33 18.48 8.71
C SER A 374 -29.08 17.13 8.02
N LEU A 375 -28.09 17.06 7.13
CA LEU A 375 -27.64 15.81 6.50
C LEU A 375 -27.08 14.82 7.52
N GLY A 376 -26.12 15.23 8.36
CA GLY A 376 -25.58 14.36 9.41
C GLY A 376 -26.67 13.82 10.34
N SER A 377 -27.63 14.68 10.73
CA SER A 377 -28.79 14.28 11.53
C SER A 377 -29.70 13.30 10.81
N ALA A 378 -29.97 13.51 9.51
CA ALA A 378 -30.84 12.65 8.72
C ALA A 378 -30.23 11.27 8.49
N ILE A 379 -28.94 11.19 8.17
CA ILE A 379 -28.18 9.93 8.03
C ILE A 379 -28.26 9.13 9.33
N TYR A 380 -27.89 9.75 10.45
CA TYR A 380 -27.89 9.05 11.74
C TYR A 380 -29.31 8.65 12.17
N LYS A 381 -30.32 9.49 11.96
CA LYS A 381 -31.73 9.12 12.22
C LYS A 381 -32.19 7.97 11.33
N GLY A 382 -31.78 7.95 10.06
CA GLY A 382 -32.03 6.83 9.15
C GLY A 382 -31.48 5.52 9.71
N MET A 383 -30.21 5.51 10.14
CA MET A 383 -29.58 4.36 10.78
C MET A 383 -30.31 3.94 12.08
N GLN A 384 -30.50 4.90 12.99
CA GLN A 384 -31.12 4.69 14.29
C GLN A 384 -32.54 4.14 14.19
N SER A 385 -33.29 4.57 13.17
CA SER A 385 -34.67 4.13 12.98
C SER A 385 -34.81 2.66 12.58
N GLY A 386 -33.75 2.05 12.04
CA GLY A 386 -33.67 0.60 11.78
C GLY A 386 -32.93 -0.17 12.88
N ASP A 387 -31.99 0.47 13.59
CA ASP A 387 -31.24 -0.12 14.69
C ASP A 387 -30.98 0.89 15.83
N ASP A 388 -31.69 0.73 16.96
CA ASP A 388 -31.55 1.60 18.14
C ASP A 388 -30.12 1.66 18.73
N ASP A 389 -29.31 0.62 18.48
CA ASP A 389 -27.93 0.50 18.94
C ASP A 389 -26.91 0.92 17.87
N ALA A 390 -27.36 1.49 16.75
CA ALA A 390 -26.49 1.94 15.66
C ALA A 390 -25.38 2.90 16.12
N ILE A 391 -24.20 2.68 15.56
CA ILE A 391 -23.00 3.51 15.68
C ILE A 391 -22.56 3.84 14.25
N TRP A 392 -22.36 5.11 13.97
CA TRP A 392 -21.89 5.56 12.66
C TRP A 392 -20.37 5.58 12.63
N LEU A 393 -19.78 4.87 11.68
CA LEU A 393 -18.36 4.93 11.35
C LEU A 393 -18.16 5.75 10.07
N MET A 394 -17.43 6.86 10.15
CA MET A 394 -17.24 7.81 9.03
C MET A 394 -15.76 7.90 8.65
N GLN A 395 -15.47 8.00 7.35
CA GLN A 395 -14.14 8.24 6.83
C GLN A 395 -13.78 9.72 6.95
N GLY A 396 -12.64 10.03 7.56
CA GLY A 396 -12.13 11.40 7.68
C GLY A 396 -11.45 11.94 6.42
N TRP A 397 -11.41 11.19 5.31
CA TRP A 397 -10.70 11.56 4.08
C TRP A 397 -11.18 12.89 3.50
N LEU A 398 -12.50 13.08 3.43
CA LEU A 398 -13.13 14.31 2.94
C LEU A 398 -12.60 15.57 3.63
N PHE A 399 -12.27 15.52 4.93
CA PHE A 399 -11.72 16.67 5.66
C PHE A 399 -10.30 17.04 5.22
N SER A 400 -9.53 16.08 4.72
CA SER A 400 -8.16 16.26 4.24
C SER A 400 -8.07 16.57 2.75
N TYR A 401 -9.04 16.08 1.97
CA TYR A 401 -9.02 16.14 0.51
C TYR A 401 -9.59 17.45 -0.04
N ASP A 402 -10.80 17.85 0.40
CA ASP A 402 -11.54 18.97 -0.21
C ASP A 402 -11.39 20.25 0.66
N PRO A 403 -10.84 21.35 0.11
CA PRO A 403 -10.73 22.64 0.83
C PRO A 403 -12.09 23.25 1.23
N PHE A 404 -13.20 22.70 0.75
CA PHE A 404 -14.55 23.01 1.21
C PHE A 404 -14.71 22.85 2.73
N TRP A 405 -14.10 21.82 3.32
CA TRP A 405 -14.28 21.48 4.74
C TRP A 405 -13.47 22.40 5.66
N LYS A 406 -14.08 23.53 6.05
CA LYS A 406 -13.51 24.48 7.01
C LYS A 406 -14.03 24.21 8.43
N PRO A 407 -13.40 24.78 9.49
CA PRO A 407 -13.80 24.50 10.87
C PRO A 407 -15.30 24.65 11.19
N PRO A 408 -16.05 25.64 10.66
CA PRO A 408 -17.50 25.73 10.91
C PRO A 408 -18.31 24.53 10.36
N GLN A 409 -17.95 24.04 9.17
CA GLN A 409 -18.59 22.89 8.52
C GLN A 409 -18.24 21.58 9.26
N MET A 410 -17.01 21.49 9.78
CA MET A 410 -16.51 20.30 10.49
C MET A 410 -16.95 20.23 11.96
N LYS A 411 -16.65 21.28 12.74
CA LYS A 411 -16.77 21.30 14.21
C LYS A 411 -18.20 21.50 14.68
N ASP A 412 -18.94 22.42 14.06
CA ASP A 412 -20.16 22.91 14.67
C ASP A 412 -21.42 22.11 14.27
N GLU A 413 -21.37 21.33 13.18
CA GLU A 413 -22.61 20.92 12.50
C GLU A 413 -22.72 19.39 12.22
N ILE A 414 -21.70 18.66 11.73
CA ILE A 414 -21.78 17.17 11.63
C ILE A 414 -21.60 16.51 13.00
N LEU A 415 -20.64 17.00 13.79
CA LEU A 415 -20.08 16.26 14.92
C LEU A 415 -20.81 16.53 16.26
N LEU A 416 -21.47 17.69 16.41
CA LEU A 416 -22.20 18.05 17.64
C LEU A 416 -23.63 17.51 17.71
N LEU A 417 -24.24 17.12 16.59
CA LEU A 417 -25.65 16.68 16.55
C LEU A 417 -25.84 15.18 16.77
N ILE A 418 -24.77 14.40 16.68
CA ILE A 418 -24.80 12.97 16.94
C ILE A 418 -24.57 12.76 18.44
N PRO A 419 -25.38 11.92 19.12
CA PRO A 419 -25.16 11.67 20.53
C PRO A 419 -23.75 11.14 20.80
N ILE A 420 -23.12 11.64 21.85
CA ILE A 420 -21.77 11.24 22.27
C ILE A 420 -21.69 9.70 22.40
N GLY A 421 -20.64 9.12 21.79
CA GLY A 421 -20.42 7.67 21.76
C GLY A 421 -21.19 6.91 20.68
N ARG A 422 -21.86 7.61 19.76
CA ARG A 422 -22.57 7.02 18.60
C ARG A 422 -21.85 7.26 17.27
N MET A 423 -20.65 7.82 17.31
CA MET A 423 -19.84 8.08 16.13
C MET A 423 -18.38 7.65 16.34
N VAL A 424 -17.80 7.03 15.31
CA VAL A 424 -16.38 6.69 15.17
C VAL A 424 -15.89 7.36 13.91
N VAL A 425 -14.82 8.16 13.99
CA VAL A 425 -14.19 8.72 12.78
C VAL A 425 -12.85 8.05 12.58
N LEU A 426 -12.66 7.57 11.35
CA LEU A 426 -11.38 7.07 10.90
C LEU A 426 -10.53 8.25 10.43
N ASP A 427 -9.44 8.52 11.15
CA ASP A 427 -8.36 9.33 10.60
C ASP A 427 -7.67 8.47 9.54
N LEU A 428 -8.16 8.58 8.31
CA LEU A 428 -7.91 7.60 7.25
C LEU A 428 -6.48 7.66 6.74
N PHE A 429 -5.81 8.82 6.87
CA PHE A 429 -4.46 9.06 6.38
C PHE A 429 -3.56 9.70 7.44
N ALA A 430 -3.54 9.08 8.63
CA ALA A 430 -2.96 9.67 9.83
C ALA A 430 -1.42 9.71 9.86
N GLU A 431 -0.77 9.16 8.83
CA GLU A 431 0.67 9.30 8.65
C GLU A 431 1.08 10.70 8.19
N ILE A 432 0.19 11.43 7.51
CA ILE A 432 0.40 12.83 7.17
C ILE A 432 -0.35 13.71 8.19
N PRO A 433 0.32 14.63 8.89
CA PRO A 433 -0.23 15.31 10.06
C PRO A 433 -1.30 16.41 9.77
N PHE A 434 -2.11 16.27 8.72
CA PHE A 434 -3.09 17.29 8.34
C PHE A 434 -4.20 17.48 9.42
N LEU A 435 -4.77 16.39 9.93
CA LEU A 435 -5.84 16.45 10.94
C LEU A 435 -5.33 16.73 12.37
N HIS A 436 -4.01 16.71 12.59
CA HIS A 436 -3.40 16.97 13.91
C HIS A 436 -3.55 18.44 14.34
N ASN A 437 -3.74 19.36 13.39
CA ASN A 437 -3.88 20.80 13.65
C ASN A 437 -5.32 21.25 13.89
N LEU A 438 -6.31 20.36 13.69
CA LEU A 438 -7.67 20.63 14.14
C LEU A 438 -7.70 20.44 15.65
N ASP A 439 -7.89 21.54 16.37
CA ASP A 439 -7.96 21.58 17.83
C ASP A 439 -8.78 20.40 18.38
N GLN A 440 -8.09 19.33 18.81
CA GLN A 440 -8.67 18.05 19.24
C GLN A 440 -9.51 18.20 20.52
N GLN A 441 -9.49 19.41 21.10
CA GLN A 441 -10.00 19.78 22.41
C GLN A 441 -11.53 19.70 22.58
N GLN A 442 -12.33 19.56 21.51
CA GLN A 442 -13.80 19.61 21.61
C GLN A 442 -14.56 18.55 20.82
N LEU A 443 -13.84 17.67 20.12
CA LEU A 443 -14.43 16.65 19.27
C LEU A 443 -14.43 15.33 20.04
N ILE A 444 -15.57 14.99 20.65
CA ILE A 444 -15.79 13.73 21.37
C ILE A 444 -15.97 12.61 20.33
N LEU A 445 -14.88 12.31 19.62
CA LEU A 445 -14.83 11.35 18.54
C LEU A 445 -13.89 10.21 18.92
N ILE A 446 -14.41 9.01 18.76
CA ILE A 446 -13.70 7.76 18.88
C ILE A 446 -12.74 7.70 17.66
N PHE A 447 -11.47 8.09 17.84
CA PHE A 447 -10.49 8.13 16.75
C PHE A 447 -9.81 6.77 16.59
N SER A 448 -9.81 6.24 15.36
CA SER A 448 -8.91 5.17 14.95
C SER A 448 -7.85 5.76 14.04
N ARG A 449 -6.58 5.75 14.49
CA ARG A 449 -5.45 6.23 13.69
C ARG A 449 -5.16 5.21 12.60
N CYS A 450 -5.49 5.50 11.36
CA CYS A 450 -5.36 4.56 10.26
C CYS A 450 -4.17 4.90 9.36
N MET A 451 -3.43 3.86 9.00
CA MET A 451 -2.37 3.91 8.01
C MET A 451 -2.96 3.59 6.64
N LEU A 452 -3.04 4.57 5.75
CA LEU A 452 -3.48 4.40 4.37
C LEU A 452 -2.37 3.70 3.59
N HIS A 453 -1.15 4.23 3.64
CA HIS A 453 0.07 3.72 2.99
C HIS A 453 -0.02 3.60 1.45
N ASN A 454 -0.94 2.79 0.92
CA ASN A 454 -1.00 2.42 -0.48
C ASN A 454 -2.26 2.97 -1.17
N PHE A 455 -2.04 3.59 -2.33
CA PHE A 455 -3.08 4.04 -3.24
C PHE A 455 -3.22 3.06 -4.42
N ALA A 456 -4.47 2.72 -4.76
CA ALA A 456 -4.89 1.87 -5.88
C ALA A 456 -4.27 0.46 -5.99
N GLY A 457 -3.56 -0.04 -4.98
CA GLY A 457 -2.79 -1.28 -5.09
C GLY A 457 -1.51 -1.13 -5.91
N ASN A 458 -0.97 0.09 -6.04
CA ASN A 458 0.26 0.33 -6.79
C ASN A 458 1.44 -0.41 -6.16
N ILE A 459 2.38 -0.86 -6.99
CA ILE A 459 3.53 -1.67 -6.54
C ILE A 459 4.76 -0.76 -6.51
N GLU A 460 5.07 -0.23 -5.34
CA GLU A 460 6.26 0.56 -5.06
C GLU A 460 6.83 0.18 -3.68
N MET A 461 8.16 0.08 -3.57
CA MET A 461 8.78 -0.13 -2.27
C MET A 461 8.84 1.18 -1.49
N TYR A 462 7.83 1.40 -0.66
CA TYR A 462 7.67 2.57 0.19
C TYR A 462 7.31 2.17 1.64
N GLY A 463 7.62 3.07 2.58
CA GLY A 463 7.10 3.04 3.94
C GLY A 463 7.74 4.10 4.82
N ILE A 464 7.21 4.20 6.04
CA ILE A 464 7.59 5.19 7.05
C ILE A 464 7.61 4.53 8.44
N LEU A 465 8.45 3.50 8.58
CA LEU A 465 8.40 2.58 9.74
C LEU A 465 8.58 3.29 11.08
N ASP A 466 9.39 4.35 11.14
CA ASP A 466 9.56 5.16 12.36
C ASP A 466 8.27 5.87 12.77
N ALA A 467 7.59 6.51 11.81
CA ALA A 467 6.31 7.18 12.05
C ALA A 467 5.22 6.17 12.45
N ILE A 468 5.24 4.96 11.91
CA ILE A 468 4.31 3.88 12.26
C ILE A 468 4.57 3.37 13.68
N ALA A 469 5.83 3.19 14.07
CA ALA A 469 6.19 2.72 15.41
C ALA A 469 5.96 3.75 16.52
N LEU A 470 6.03 5.04 16.17
CA LEU A 470 5.88 6.16 17.11
C LEU A 470 4.44 6.69 17.17
N GLY A 471 3.80 6.86 16.01
CA GLY A 471 2.57 7.62 15.86
C GLY A 471 1.39 7.16 16.72
N PRO A 472 1.00 5.86 16.70
CA PRO A 472 -0.06 5.35 17.55
C PRO A 472 0.18 5.56 19.05
N ILE A 473 1.45 5.56 19.47
CA ILE A 473 1.80 5.75 20.88
C ILE A 473 1.65 7.22 21.25
N GLU A 474 2.23 8.13 20.46
CA GLU A 474 2.11 9.58 20.70
C GLU A 474 0.66 10.04 20.72
N ALA A 475 -0.14 9.61 19.73
CA ALA A 475 -1.55 9.97 19.62
C ALA A 475 -2.38 9.46 20.80
N ARG A 476 -2.03 8.31 21.39
CA ARG A 476 -2.70 7.77 22.57
C ARG A 476 -2.26 8.46 23.87
N THR A 477 -1.00 8.89 23.95
CA THR A 477 -0.45 9.53 25.16
C THR A 477 -0.59 11.04 25.17
N SER A 478 -1.13 11.65 24.12
CA SER A 478 -1.40 13.10 24.08
C SER A 478 -2.45 13.50 25.11
N GLU A 479 -2.39 14.77 25.55
CA GLU A 479 -3.36 15.33 26.50
C GLU A 479 -4.77 15.29 25.88
N ASN A 480 -5.76 14.80 26.65
CA ASN A 480 -7.16 14.65 26.25
C ASN A 480 -7.39 13.75 25.00
N SER A 481 -6.52 12.76 24.76
CA SER A 481 -6.70 11.82 23.65
C SER A 481 -8.01 11.02 23.77
N THR A 482 -8.81 11.04 22.70
CA THR A 482 -9.98 10.16 22.53
C THR A 482 -9.69 9.00 21.56
N MET A 483 -8.41 8.67 21.35
CA MET A 483 -8.00 7.55 20.51
C MET A 483 -8.40 6.21 21.14
N VAL A 484 -9.04 5.37 20.35
CA VAL A 484 -9.59 4.06 20.80
C VAL A 484 -9.12 2.89 19.95
N GLY A 485 -8.35 3.17 18.89
CA GLY A 485 -8.01 2.16 17.92
C GLY A 485 -6.86 2.55 17.01
N VAL A 486 -6.27 1.52 16.44
CA VAL A 486 -5.31 1.61 15.33
C VAL A 486 -5.93 0.93 14.12
N GLY A 487 -5.61 1.41 12.91
CA GLY A 487 -6.22 0.88 11.71
C GLY A 487 -5.26 0.78 10.53
N MET A 488 -5.63 -0.06 9.57
CA MET A 488 -5.00 -0.08 8.26
C MET A 488 -6.08 0.14 7.19
N SER A 489 -5.96 1.22 6.43
CA SER A 489 -6.98 1.79 5.53
C SER A 489 -6.46 1.91 4.09
N MET A 490 -5.61 0.97 3.68
CA MET A 490 -5.00 0.94 2.35
C MET A 490 -6.02 0.73 1.24
N GLU A 491 -5.82 1.40 0.11
CA GLU A 491 -6.67 1.18 -1.05
C GLU A 491 -6.42 -0.18 -1.71
N GLY A 492 -5.20 -0.68 -1.67
CA GLY A 492 -4.85 -2.02 -2.12
C GLY A 492 -3.90 -2.73 -1.18
N ILE A 493 -4.02 -4.05 -1.12
CA ILE A 493 -3.20 -4.94 -0.27
C ILE A 493 -2.24 -5.77 -1.12
N GLU A 494 -1.54 -6.72 -0.50
CA GLU A 494 -0.61 -7.64 -1.18
C GLU A 494 0.66 -6.97 -1.72
N GLN A 495 1.11 -5.91 -1.04
CA GLN A 495 2.42 -5.27 -1.22
C GLN A 495 3.04 -4.89 0.14
N ASN A 496 4.33 -4.54 0.16
CA ASN A 496 5.07 -4.02 1.33
C ASN A 496 4.75 -4.71 2.68
N PRO A 497 4.86 -6.05 2.79
CA PRO A 497 4.38 -6.79 3.96
C PRO A 497 5.03 -6.36 5.28
N VAL A 498 6.24 -5.79 5.24
CA VAL A 498 6.95 -5.27 6.42
C VAL A 498 6.16 -4.15 7.11
N VAL A 499 5.47 -3.31 6.34
CA VAL A 499 4.71 -2.16 6.84
C VAL A 499 3.48 -2.64 7.60
N TYR A 500 2.75 -3.59 7.03
CA TYR A 500 1.53 -4.14 7.63
C TYR A 500 1.80 -5.06 8.83
N ASP A 501 2.92 -5.79 8.83
CA ASP A 501 3.37 -6.58 9.98
C ASP A 501 3.76 -5.69 11.17
N LEU A 502 4.34 -4.50 10.93
CA LEU A 502 4.64 -3.54 11.99
C LEU A 502 3.36 -2.84 12.50
N MET A 503 2.54 -2.31 11.59
CA MET A 503 1.36 -1.51 11.97
C MET A 503 0.34 -2.31 12.78
N SER A 504 0.12 -3.58 12.41
CA SER A 504 -0.78 -4.46 13.18
C SER A 504 -0.24 -4.77 14.59
N GLU A 505 1.08 -4.93 14.73
CA GLU A 505 1.72 -5.19 16.02
C GLU A 505 1.59 -4.00 16.98
N MET A 506 1.52 -2.77 16.46
CA MET A 506 1.31 -1.56 17.28
C MET A 506 -0.01 -1.55 18.05
N ALA A 507 -0.97 -2.42 17.70
CA ALA A 507 -2.19 -2.64 18.49
C ALA A 507 -1.94 -3.26 19.87
N PHE A 508 -0.75 -3.82 20.10
CA PHE A 508 -0.36 -4.56 21.32
C PHE A 508 0.79 -3.89 22.09
N HIS A 509 1.43 -2.86 21.53
CA HIS A 509 2.58 -2.20 22.15
C HIS A 509 2.17 -0.96 22.97
N HIS A 510 2.61 -0.91 24.23
CA HIS A 510 2.38 0.24 25.11
C HIS A 510 3.42 1.36 24.94
N LYS A 511 4.57 1.05 24.32
CA LYS A 511 5.71 1.94 24.09
C LYS A 511 6.16 1.83 22.63
N PRO A 512 6.87 2.83 22.09
CA PRO A 512 7.39 2.74 20.73
C PRO A 512 8.34 1.54 20.59
N VAL A 513 8.26 0.86 19.44
CA VAL A 513 9.14 -0.26 19.10
C VAL A 513 10.47 0.28 18.59
N ASP A 514 11.58 -0.36 18.97
CA ASP A 514 12.88 -0.12 18.33
C ASP A 514 12.86 -0.75 16.94
N VAL A 515 12.60 0.07 15.92
CA VAL A 515 12.42 -0.36 14.53
C VAL A 515 13.66 -1.06 13.99
N LYS A 516 14.86 -0.62 14.39
CA LYS A 516 16.12 -1.23 13.96
C LYS A 516 16.18 -2.70 14.38
N ILE A 517 15.95 -2.98 15.67
CA ILE A 517 15.94 -4.34 16.21
C ILE A 517 14.79 -5.15 15.60
N TRP A 518 13.64 -4.52 15.42
CA TRP A 518 12.46 -5.18 14.87
C TRP A 518 12.68 -5.65 13.41
N VAL A 519 13.34 -4.82 12.59
CA VAL A 519 13.68 -5.13 11.19
C VAL A 519 14.72 -6.26 11.10
N ASP A 520 15.72 -6.29 11.98
CA ASP A 520 16.68 -7.41 12.01
C ASP A 520 16.02 -8.75 12.32
N LEU A 521 15.04 -8.74 13.23
CA LEU A 521 14.21 -9.91 13.55
C LEU A 521 13.23 -10.22 12.41
N TYR A 522 12.76 -9.21 11.69
CA TYR A 522 11.87 -9.37 10.53
C TYR A 522 12.56 -10.15 9.41
N ALA A 523 13.77 -9.74 9.02
CA ALA A 523 14.55 -10.44 8.02
C ALA A 523 14.75 -11.93 8.39
N THR A 524 15.11 -12.19 9.64
CA THR A 524 15.36 -13.56 10.15
C THR A 524 14.10 -14.42 10.09
N ARG A 525 12.96 -13.97 10.65
CA ARG A 525 11.71 -14.75 10.63
C ARG A 525 11.13 -14.88 9.24
N ARG A 526 11.28 -13.86 8.40
CA ARG A 526 10.74 -13.82 7.04
C ARG A 526 11.41 -14.84 6.14
N TYR A 527 12.69 -15.15 6.35
CA TYR A 527 13.42 -16.16 5.58
C TYR A 527 13.63 -17.48 6.34
N GLY A 528 13.29 -17.51 7.63
CA GLY A 528 13.42 -18.66 8.55
C GLY A 528 14.86 -19.05 8.87
N ARG A 529 15.83 -18.20 8.51
CA ARG A 529 17.26 -18.38 8.77
C ARG A 529 17.90 -17.03 9.07
N SER A 530 18.88 -17.03 9.97
CA SER A 530 19.66 -15.83 10.27
C SER A 530 20.82 -15.71 9.29
N VAL A 531 20.78 -14.70 8.43
CA VAL A 531 21.87 -14.39 7.48
C VAL A 531 22.28 -12.93 7.70
N PRO A 532 23.42 -12.67 8.37
CA PRO A 532 23.84 -11.31 8.75
C PRO A 532 23.82 -10.31 7.59
N ALA A 533 24.33 -10.70 6.42
CA ALA A 533 24.34 -9.85 5.24
C ALA A 533 22.93 -9.45 4.75
N LEU A 534 21.91 -10.30 4.94
CA LEU A 534 20.53 -9.94 4.62
C LEU A 534 19.91 -9.02 5.67
N GLN A 535 20.34 -9.11 6.93
CA GLN A 535 19.97 -8.15 7.97
C GLN A 535 20.56 -6.78 7.64
N ASP A 536 21.84 -6.72 7.27
CA ASP A 536 22.49 -5.49 6.79
C ASP A 536 21.77 -4.90 5.57
N ALA A 537 21.33 -5.74 4.63
CA ALA A 537 20.55 -5.29 3.48
C ALA A 537 19.20 -4.67 3.92
N TRP A 538 18.47 -5.34 4.81
CA TRP A 538 17.21 -4.81 5.36
C TRP A 538 17.41 -3.54 6.16
N GLN A 539 18.54 -3.37 6.85
CA GLN A 539 18.90 -2.10 7.48
C GLN A 539 19.08 -0.99 6.43
N ILE A 540 19.72 -1.25 5.30
CA ILE A 540 19.79 -0.27 4.20
C ILE A 540 18.38 0.07 3.70
N LEU A 541 17.52 -0.93 3.46
CA LEU A 541 16.14 -0.70 3.00
C LEU A 541 15.32 0.11 4.00
N TYR A 542 15.49 -0.18 5.29
CA TYR A 542 14.87 0.57 6.38
C TYR A 542 15.25 2.05 6.35
N HIS A 543 16.54 2.39 6.28
CA HIS A 543 16.98 3.80 6.27
C HIS A 543 16.72 4.52 4.92
N THR A 544 16.16 3.83 3.92
CA THR A 544 15.93 4.38 2.57
C THR A 544 14.46 4.25 2.15
N LEU A 545 14.08 3.13 1.53
CA LEU A 545 12.73 2.87 0.98
C LEU A 545 11.65 2.99 2.05
N TYR A 546 11.93 2.46 3.25
CA TYR A 546 10.96 2.31 4.33
C TYR A 546 11.07 3.39 5.43
N ASN A 547 11.78 4.50 5.16
CA ASN A 547 11.79 5.66 6.04
C ASN A 547 11.76 6.98 5.23
N CYS A 548 10.69 7.17 4.48
CA CYS A 548 10.44 8.42 3.77
C CYS A 548 10.12 9.57 4.75
N THR A 549 10.72 10.74 4.56
CA THR A 549 10.60 11.88 5.50
C THR A 549 10.26 13.21 4.82
N ASP A 550 10.04 13.23 3.50
CA ASP A 550 9.76 14.45 2.74
C ASP A 550 8.28 14.90 2.81
N GLY A 551 7.41 14.08 3.40
CA GLY A 551 5.98 14.35 3.53
C GLY A 551 5.17 14.14 2.27
N ALA A 552 5.77 13.61 1.19
CA ALA A 552 5.06 13.20 0.00
C ALA A 552 4.37 11.83 0.21
N TYR A 553 3.22 11.66 -0.43
CA TYR A 553 2.47 10.40 -0.42
C TYR A 553 2.86 9.52 -1.61
N ASP A 554 2.83 8.21 -1.41
CA ASP A 554 3.28 7.25 -2.42
C ASP A 554 2.22 6.96 -3.48
N LYS A 555 2.29 7.68 -4.59
CA LYS A 555 1.66 7.27 -5.85
C LYS A 555 2.75 6.88 -6.82
N ASN A 556 2.81 5.61 -7.20
CA ASN A 556 3.79 5.17 -8.17
C ASN A 556 3.57 5.87 -9.52
N ARG A 557 4.52 6.76 -9.83
CA ARG A 557 4.62 7.52 -11.08
C ARG A 557 5.89 7.19 -11.85
N ASP A 558 6.46 6.00 -11.63
CA ASP A 558 7.59 5.53 -12.45
C ASP A 558 7.16 5.50 -13.92
N VAL A 559 8.07 5.94 -14.80
CA VAL A 559 7.73 6.25 -16.19
C VAL A 559 7.19 5.06 -16.98
N ILE A 560 7.56 3.83 -16.59
CA ILE A 560 7.04 2.61 -17.22
C ILE A 560 5.53 2.52 -17.03
N VAL A 561 5.03 2.80 -15.82
CA VAL A 561 3.64 2.59 -15.43
C VAL A 561 2.79 3.86 -15.51
N ALA A 562 3.42 5.04 -15.45
CA ALA A 562 2.79 6.36 -15.60
C ALA A 562 3.46 7.14 -16.74
N PHE A 563 3.40 6.57 -17.94
CA PHE A 563 4.04 7.16 -19.13
C PHE A 563 3.44 8.56 -19.46
N PRO A 564 4.27 9.58 -19.76
CA PRO A 564 3.79 10.95 -19.95
C PRO A 564 2.80 11.11 -21.11
N ASP A 565 1.77 11.90 -20.86
CA ASP A 565 0.77 12.37 -21.84
C ASP A 565 0.94 13.85 -22.16
N VAL A 566 2.16 14.20 -22.56
CA VAL A 566 2.59 15.57 -22.87
C VAL A 566 3.56 15.58 -24.04
N ASP A 567 3.78 16.76 -24.63
CA ASP A 567 4.86 16.95 -25.59
C ASP A 567 6.22 16.76 -24.89
N PRO A 568 7.16 15.98 -25.45
CA PRO A 568 8.49 15.80 -24.86
C PRO A 568 9.26 17.11 -24.62
N SER A 569 8.97 18.16 -25.39
CA SER A 569 9.60 19.47 -25.25
C SER A 569 9.18 20.24 -23.98
N VAL A 570 8.07 19.89 -23.33
CA VAL A 570 7.65 20.53 -22.07
C VAL A 570 8.23 19.83 -20.83
N ILE A 571 8.85 18.66 -21.00
CA ILE A 571 9.47 17.92 -19.90
C ILE A 571 10.78 18.60 -19.51
N LEU A 572 10.80 19.17 -18.31
CA LEU A 572 11.97 19.84 -17.74
C LEU A 572 13.03 18.81 -17.31
N ILE A 573 14.28 19.07 -17.67
CA ILE A 573 15.45 18.30 -17.21
C ILE A 573 16.24 19.17 -16.24
N PRO A 574 16.27 18.84 -14.93
CA PRO A 574 16.93 19.67 -13.91
C PRO A 574 18.37 20.06 -14.27
N GLU A 575 19.12 19.15 -14.88
CA GLU A 575 20.53 19.31 -15.30
C GLU A 575 20.73 20.37 -16.40
N ILE A 576 19.74 20.60 -17.26
CA ILE A 576 19.81 21.58 -18.37
C ILE A 576 19.39 22.99 -17.89
N PHE A 577 18.61 23.07 -16.81
CA PHE A 577 18.09 24.34 -16.28
C PHE A 577 19.08 25.09 -15.38
N GLU A 578 20.04 24.40 -14.74
CA GLU A 578 21.11 25.07 -13.97
C GLU A 578 22.09 25.83 -14.87
N GLU A 579 22.36 25.37 -16.10
CA GLU A 579 23.29 26.07 -17.01
C GLU A 579 22.68 27.29 -17.72
N ARG A 580 21.34 27.42 -17.80
CA ARG A 580 20.69 28.50 -18.57
C ARG A 580 20.16 29.69 -17.76
N ASN A 581 20.09 29.61 -16.43
CA ASN A 581 19.45 30.65 -15.60
C ASN A 581 20.30 31.21 -14.46
N LEU A 582 21.49 31.73 -14.77
CA LEU A 582 22.16 32.75 -13.94
C LEU A 582 21.68 34.19 -14.22
N VAL A 583 20.68 34.38 -15.10
CA VAL A 583 20.11 35.69 -15.36
C VAL A 583 18.57 35.57 -15.44
N HIS A 584 17.89 36.12 -14.43
CA HIS A 584 16.42 36.25 -14.30
C HIS A 584 15.64 34.98 -13.91
N PHE A 585 15.50 34.72 -12.60
CA PHE A 585 14.18 34.51 -11.95
C PHE A 585 14.38 34.43 -10.42
N SER A 586 14.74 35.55 -9.80
CA SER A 586 14.74 35.73 -8.35
C SER A 586 13.67 36.75 -7.95
N ARG A 587 12.38 36.40 -8.10
CA ARG A 587 11.29 37.03 -7.35
C ARG A 587 9.94 36.37 -7.66
N GLN A 588 9.21 36.08 -6.58
CA GLN A 588 7.79 35.69 -6.50
C GLN A 588 7.46 34.21 -6.69
N LEU A 589 7.71 33.44 -5.63
CA LEU A 589 6.77 32.39 -5.18
C LEU A 589 6.22 32.82 -3.82
N SER A 590 5.07 33.48 -3.83
CA SER A 590 4.22 33.61 -2.65
C SER A 590 2.84 33.06 -2.99
N GLU A 591 2.32 32.29 -2.04
CA GLU A 591 0.90 31.97 -1.85
C GLU A 591 0.29 30.87 -2.75
N ARG A 592 0.12 29.71 -2.09
CA ARG A 592 -1.01 28.78 -2.13
C ARG A 592 -2.20 29.23 -3.01
N GLU A 593 -2.30 28.66 -4.20
CA GLU A 593 -3.57 28.43 -4.89
C GLU A 593 -3.83 26.91 -4.99
N PRO A 594 -5.10 26.46 -4.88
CA PRO A 594 -5.44 25.04 -5.01
C PRO A 594 -5.23 24.58 -6.45
N LEU A 595 -4.55 23.44 -6.59
CA LEU A 595 -4.18 22.81 -7.87
C LEU A 595 -5.40 22.62 -8.78
N LYS A 596 -5.58 23.53 -9.74
CA LYS A 596 -5.97 23.10 -11.08
C LYS A 596 -4.70 22.52 -11.71
N GLU A 597 -4.57 21.20 -11.75
CA GLU A 597 -3.59 20.54 -12.62
C GLU A 597 -3.76 21.14 -14.02
N THR A 598 -2.76 21.88 -14.47
CA THR A 598 -2.70 22.26 -15.87
C THR A 598 -2.50 20.94 -16.62
N ALA A 599 -3.39 20.63 -17.57
CA ALA A 599 -3.42 19.37 -18.33
C ALA A 599 -2.12 19.04 -19.12
N ASN A 600 -1.06 19.84 -18.96
CA ASN A 600 0.21 19.79 -19.66
C ASN A 600 1.44 19.72 -18.73
N SER A 601 1.31 19.50 -17.41
CA SER A 601 2.46 19.33 -16.52
C SER A 601 2.86 17.85 -16.40
N TYR A 602 4.13 17.54 -16.67
CA TYR A 602 4.69 16.21 -16.41
C TYR A 602 4.87 15.99 -14.89
N ASP A 603 4.15 15.02 -14.36
CA ASP A 603 4.28 14.55 -12.97
C ASP A 603 5.57 13.72 -12.86
N GLN A 604 6.54 14.21 -12.10
CA GLN A 604 7.87 13.58 -12.01
C GLN A 604 7.82 12.36 -11.10
N PRO A 605 8.50 11.24 -11.46
CA PRO A 605 8.59 10.08 -10.57
C PRO A 605 9.20 10.47 -9.22
N HIS A 606 8.56 10.04 -8.13
CA HIS A 606 9.04 10.31 -6.77
C HIS A 606 10.31 9.51 -6.47
N LEU A 607 11.32 10.17 -5.92
CA LEU A 607 12.59 9.56 -5.48
C LEU A 607 13.13 10.30 -4.25
N TRP A 608 12.98 9.68 -3.07
CA TRP A 608 13.40 10.25 -1.78
C TRP A 608 14.67 9.60 -1.21
N TYR A 609 15.30 8.70 -1.96
CA TYR A 609 16.43 7.89 -1.50
C TYR A 609 17.53 7.75 -2.54
N SER A 610 18.72 7.35 -2.09
CA SER A 610 19.86 7.05 -2.95
C SER A 610 19.67 5.73 -3.70
N THR A 611 19.56 5.79 -5.03
CA THR A 611 19.55 4.57 -5.88
C THR A 611 20.80 3.70 -5.69
N ALA A 612 21.94 4.28 -5.31
CA ALA A 612 23.16 3.52 -5.06
C ALA A 612 23.04 2.65 -3.80
N ASP A 613 22.28 3.10 -2.80
CA ASP A 613 22.07 2.36 -1.56
C ASP A 613 21.18 1.14 -1.82
N ILE A 614 20.16 1.30 -2.65
CA ILE A 614 19.30 0.19 -3.10
C ILE A 614 20.10 -0.82 -3.91
N THR A 615 20.98 -0.37 -4.79
CA THR A 615 21.90 -1.26 -5.52
C THR A 615 22.82 -2.01 -4.56
N ARG A 616 23.33 -1.38 -3.49
CA ARG A 616 24.13 -2.08 -2.46
C ARG A 616 23.31 -3.14 -1.72
N ALA A 617 22.08 -2.82 -1.32
CA ALA A 617 21.18 -3.79 -0.70
C ALA A 617 20.89 -4.97 -1.64
N LEU A 618 20.68 -4.70 -2.93
CA LEU A 618 20.48 -5.75 -3.93
C LEU A 618 21.71 -6.66 -4.07
N VAL A 619 22.93 -6.12 -4.07
CA VAL A 619 24.16 -6.94 -4.09
C VAL A 619 24.19 -7.92 -2.91
N LEU A 620 23.86 -7.45 -1.71
CA LEU A 620 23.82 -8.31 -0.52
C LEU A 620 22.82 -9.46 -0.67
N PHE A 621 21.64 -9.19 -1.26
CA PHE A 621 20.66 -10.22 -1.59
C PHE A 621 21.18 -11.21 -2.64
N LEU A 622 21.88 -10.74 -3.68
CA LEU A 622 22.39 -11.58 -4.77
C LEU A 622 23.56 -12.46 -4.36
N GLU A 623 24.44 -11.97 -3.48
CA GLU A 623 25.61 -12.71 -3.00
C GLU A 623 25.25 -13.75 -1.95
N ASN A 624 24.28 -13.44 -1.07
CA ASN A 624 23.92 -14.28 0.08
C ASN A 624 22.58 -15.00 -0.07
N GLY A 625 21.94 -14.87 -1.24
CA GLY A 625 20.60 -15.42 -1.50
C GLY A 625 20.54 -16.92 -1.73
N TYR A 626 21.68 -17.58 -2.02
CA TYR A 626 21.68 -19.02 -2.32
C TYR A 626 21.13 -19.86 -1.17
N ASP A 627 21.52 -19.54 0.07
CA ASP A 627 21.14 -20.29 1.27
C ASP A 627 19.67 -20.12 1.70
N VAL A 628 18.96 -19.16 1.11
CA VAL A 628 17.54 -18.85 1.41
C VAL A 628 16.67 -18.84 0.16
N SER A 629 17.21 -19.30 -0.98
CA SER A 629 16.53 -19.32 -2.28
C SER A 629 15.31 -20.26 -2.32
N ASP A 630 15.24 -21.22 -1.39
CA ASP A 630 14.09 -22.09 -1.14
C ASP A 630 12.91 -21.35 -0.47
N SER A 631 13.16 -20.22 0.18
CA SER A 631 12.11 -19.42 0.82
C SER A 631 11.34 -18.59 -0.20
N GLN A 632 10.03 -18.81 -0.29
CA GLN A 632 9.17 -18.08 -1.22
C GLN A 632 9.12 -16.57 -0.91
N THR A 633 9.14 -16.21 0.37
CA THR A 633 9.25 -14.81 0.84
C THR A 633 10.54 -14.13 0.39
N PHE A 634 11.68 -14.84 0.40
CA PHE A 634 12.95 -14.32 -0.12
C PHE A 634 12.86 -14.09 -1.63
N ARG A 635 12.29 -15.05 -2.37
CA ARG A 635 12.08 -14.91 -3.82
C ARG A 635 11.20 -13.71 -4.15
N TYR A 636 10.14 -13.48 -3.39
CA TYR A 636 9.29 -12.28 -3.53
C TYR A 636 10.10 -11.00 -3.32
N ASP A 637 10.80 -10.88 -2.19
CA ASP A 637 11.54 -9.67 -1.84
C ASP A 637 12.68 -9.38 -2.83
N LEU A 638 13.36 -10.42 -3.32
CA LEU A 638 14.41 -10.29 -4.34
C LEU A 638 13.85 -9.78 -5.66
N VAL A 639 12.70 -10.31 -6.11
CA VAL A 639 12.03 -9.84 -7.34
C VAL A 639 11.59 -8.39 -7.17
N ASP A 640 10.97 -8.03 -6.04
CA ASP A 640 10.49 -6.67 -5.79
C ASP A 640 11.63 -5.66 -5.70
N LEU A 641 12.71 -6.00 -4.99
CA LEU A 641 13.90 -5.15 -4.87
C LEU A 641 14.60 -4.95 -6.21
N THR A 642 14.76 -6.02 -6.99
CA THR A 642 15.34 -5.93 -8.34
C THR A 642 14.45 -5.08 -9.25
N ARG A 643 13.12 -5.26 -9.17
CA ARG A 643 12.14 -4.46 -9.91
C ARG A 643 12.26 -2.98 -9.53
N GLN A 644 12.29 -2.65 -8.24
CA GLN A 644 12.42 -1.27 -7.76
C GLN A 644 13.71 -0.62 -8.30
N ALA A 645 14.84 -1.32 -8.23
CA ALA A 645 16.12 -0.80 -8.72
C ALA A 645 16.09 -0.53 -10.24
N LEU A 646 15.52 -1.45 -11.02
CA LEU A 646 15.39 -1.31 -12.47
C LEU A 646 14.36 -0.26 -12.88
N ALA A 647 13.25 -0.11 -12.16
CA ALA A 647 12.24 0.93 -12.42
C ALA A 647 12.83 2.33 -12.25
N LYS A 648 13.60 2.58 -11.18
CA LYS A 648 14.30 3.86 -11.00
C LYS A 648 15.42 4.07 -12.02
N TYR A 649 16.07 3.01 -12.49
CA TYR A 649 17.00 3.09 -13.61
C TYR A 649 16.27 3.46 -14.93
N ALA A 650 15.07 2.92 -15.17
CA ALA A 650 14.25 3.25 -16.32
C ALA A 650 13.88 4.74 -16.36
N ASN A 651 13.56 5.34 -15.20
CA ASN A 651 13.34 6.79 -15.10
C ASN A 651 14.56 7.59 -15.57
N LYS A 652 15.79 7.19 -15.17
CA LYS A 652 17.03 7.83 -15.64
C LYS A 652 17.25 7.66 -17.13
N VAL A 653 17.00 6.46 -17.67
CA VAL A 653 17.09 6.20 -19.12
C VAL A 653 16.11 7.09 -19.89
N PHE A 654 14.88 7.24 -19.40
CA PHE A 654 13.89 8.10 -20.01
C PHE A 654 14.32 9.57 -20.06
N LEU A 655 14.88 10.10 -18.96
CA LEU A 655 15.42 11.46 -18.96
C LEU A 655 16.54 11.64 -20.00
N LYS A 656 17.36 10.62 -20.26
CA LYS A 656 18.37 10.64 -21.34
C LYS A 656 17.78 10.60 -22.74
N ILE A 657 16.58 10.04 -22.92
CA ILE A 657 15.82 10.12 -24.18
C ILE A 657 15.30 11.55 -24.38
N ILE A 658 14.70 12.14 -23.35
CA ILE A 658 14.21 13.53 -23.40
C ILE A 658 15.37 14.52 -23.64
N GLU A 659 16.53 14.31 -23.02
CA GLU A 659 17.74 15.10 -23.27
C GLU A 659 18.16 15.02 -24.75
N GLY A 660 18.21 13.80 -25.29
CA GLY A 660 18.50 13.59 -26.70
C GLY A 660 17.51 14.29 -27.63
N TYR A 661 16.24 14.34 -27.25
CA TYR A 661 15.20 15.03 -28.02
C TYR A 661 15.39 16.56 -28.00
N HIS A 662 15.61 17.15 -26.83
CA HIS A 662 15.91 18.58 -26.68
C HIS A 662 17.16 19.01 -27.46
N LEU A 663 18.17 18.16 -27.51
CA LEU A 663 19.40 18.39 -28.27
C LEU A 663 19.28 18.01 -29.76
N SER A 664 18.11 17.57 -30.22
CA SER A 664 17.89 17.07 -31.59
C SER A 664 18.85 15.94 -32.00
N ASN A 665 19.31 15.14 -31.03
CA ASN A 665 20.25 14.05 -31.23
C ASN A 665 19.51 12.74 -31.53
N LEU A 666 19.23 12.51 -32.81
CA LEU A 666 18.52 11.32 -33.31
C LEU A 666 19.19 10.00 -32.89
N LYS A 667 20.53 9.93 -32.89
CA LYS A 667 21.27 8.72 -32.49
C LYS A 667 21.03 8.40 -31.01
N GLN A 668 21.06 9.42 -30.15
CA GLN A 668 20.79 9.27 -28.73
C GLN A 668 19.36 8.79 -28.47
N VAL A 669 18.36 9.47 -29.03
CA VAL A 669 16.96 9.08 -28.87
C VAL A 669 16.73 7.64 -29.31
N THR A 670 17.26 7.25 -30.48
CA THR A 670 17.07 5.89 -31.03
C THR A 670 17.67 4.81 -30.11
N ILE A 671 18.93 4.97 -29.68
CA ILE A 671 19.62 3.94 -28.89
C ILE A 671 19.02 3.82 -27.49
N TYR A 672 18.77 4.95 -26.80
CA TYR A 672 18.19 4.91 -25.46
C TYR A 672 16.72 4.47 -25.47
N SER A 673 15.95 4.78 -26.52
CA SER A 673 14.58 4.26 -26.68
C SER A 673 14.57 2.74 -26.80
N GLN A 674 15.47 2.17 -27.61
CA GLN A 674 15.58 0.71 -27.69
C GLN A 674 16.02 0.10 -26.36
N HIS A 675 16.99 0.71 -25.69
CA HIS A 675 17.46 0.26 -24.37
C HIS A 675 16.35 0.28 -23.31
N PHE A 676 15.48 1.29 -23.34
CA PHE A 676 14.30 1.36 -22.48
C PHE A 676 13.32 0.23 -22.78
N LEU A 677 13.02 -0.04 -24.05
CA LEU A 677 12.11 -1.13 -24.43
C LEU A 677 12.67 -2.51 -24.07
N ASP A 678 13.98 -2.71 -24.25
CA ASP A 678 14.67 -3.94 -23.81
C ASP A 678 14.58 -4.10 -22.29
N LEU A 679 14.77 -3.01 -21.53
CA LEU A 679 14.62 -3.00 -20.08
C LEU A 679 13.19 -3.37 -19.65
N VAL A 680 12.15 -2.85 -20.32
CA VAL A 680 10.74 -3.20 -20.02
C VAL A 680 10.49 -4.70 -20.25
N LYS A 681 11.00 -5.25 -21.35
CA LYS A 681 10.88 -6.69 -21.65
C LYS A 681 11.58 -7.56 -20.61
N ASP A 682 12.78 -7.15 -20.22
CA ASP A 682 13.58 -7.84 -19.22
C ASP A 682 12.96 -7.76 -17.81
N LEU A 683 12.33 -6.62 -17.50
CA LEU A 683 11.55 -6.43 -16.28
C LEU A 683 10.31 -7.34 -16.26
N ASP A 684 9.60 -7.51 -17.38
CA ASP A 684 8.50 -8.47 -17.49
C ASP A 684 8.97 -9.91 -17.21
N MET A 685 10.13 -10.30 -17.74
CA MET A 685 10.74 -11.60 -17.46
C MET A 685 11.08 -11.78 -15.97
N LEU A 686 11.61 -10.76 -15.30
CA LEU A 686 11.84 -10.78 -13.85
C LEU A 686 10.54 -11.02 -13.09
N LEU A 687 9.49 -10.26 -13.41
CA LEU A 687 8.19 -10.36 -12.73
C LEU A 687 7.55 -11.74 -12.93
N SER A 688 7.83 -12.42 -14.05
CA SER A 688 7.34 -13.78 -14.28
C SER A 688 7.89 -14.83 -13.29
N CYS A 689 8.93 -14.51 -12.51
CA CYS A 689 9.61 -15.43 -11.59
C CYS A 689 8.87 -15.69 -10.27
N HIS A 690 7.78 -14.96 -9.98
CA HIS A 690 7.03 -15.09 -8.74
C HIS A 690 5.52 -14.84 -8.93
N ASP A 691 4.68 -15.67 -8.30
CA ASP A 691 3.21 -15.68 -8.50
C ASP A 691 2.53 -14.35 -8.12
N GLY A 692 3.13 -13.61 -7.18
CA GLY A 692 2.67 -12.28 -6.75
C GLY A 692 2.69 -11.18 -7.81
N PHE A 693 3.45 -11.37 -8.90
CA PHE A 693 3.64 -10.35 -9.95
C PHE A 693 3.06 -10.78 -11.31
N LEU A 694 2.03 -11.62 -11.33
CA LEU A 694 1.41 -12.10 -12.57
C LEU A 694 0.04 -11.45 -12.82
N LEU A 695 -0.21 -11.05 -14.06
CA LEU A 695 -1.53 -10.57 -14.49
C LEU A 695 -2.55 -11.72 -14.64
N GLY A 696 -2.11 -12.91 -15.05
CA GLY A 696 -2.98 -14.05 -15.33
C GLY A 696 -3.93 -14.42 -14.18
N PRO A 697 -3.44 -14.57 -12.92
CA PRO A 697 -4.30 -14.88 -11.78
C PRO A 697 -5.41 -13.85 -11.55
N TRP A 698 -5.17 -12.55 -11.80
CA TRP A 698 -6.17 -11.50 -11.68
C TRP A 698 -7.31 -11.70 -12.69
N LEU A 699 -6.96 -11.88 -13.97
CA LEU A 699 -7.93 -12.06 -15.06
C LEU A 699 -8.69 -13.39 -14.94
N GLU A 700 -8.01 -14.48 -14.60
CA GLU A 700 -8.67 -15.78 -14.40
C GLU A 700 -9.60 -15.80 -13.20
N SER A 701 -9.29 -15.03 -12.14
CA SER A 701 -10.19 -14.89 -10.99
C SER A 701 -11.48 -14.16 -11.39
N ALA A 702 -11.39 -13.11 -12.20
CA ALA A 702 -12.55 -12.40 -12.72
C ALA A 702 -13.44 -13.31 -13.57
N LYS A 703 -12.83 -14.04 -14.52
CA LYS A 703 -13.55 -14.96 -15.41
C LYS A 703 -14.22 -16.12 -14.66
N ARG A 704 -13.61 -16.63 -13.59
CA ARG A 704 -14.16 -17.75 -12.81
C ARG A 704 -15.50 -17.42 -12.13
N LEU A 705 -15.78 -16.13 -11.90
CA LEU A 705 -17.05 -15.69 -11.31
C LEU A 705 -18.18 -15.55 -12.33
N ALA A 706 -17.87 -15.59 -13.63
CA ALA A 706 -18.88 -15.52 -14.69
C ALA A 706 -19.63 -16.84 -14.87
N ARG A 707 -20.92 -16.77 -15.24
CA ARG A 707 -21.74 -17.96 -15.53
C ARG A 707 -21.96 -18.22 -17.02
N ASP A 708 -21.67 -17.24 -17.86
CA ASP A 708 -21.84 -17.30 -19.31
C ASP A 708 -20.76 -16.47 -20.03
N PRO A 709 -20.61 -16.62 -21.36
CA PRO A 709 -19.56 -15.94 -22.12
C PRO A 709 -19.67 -14.40 -22.14
N GLU A 710 -20.86 -13.83 -21.99
CA GLU A 710 -21.06 -12.38 -21.96
C GLU A 710 -20.58 -11.80 -20.63
N GLN A 711 -20.93 -12.44 -19.52
CA GLN A 711 -20.40 -12.13 -18.19
C GLN A 711 -18.88 -12.29 -18.15
N GLU A 712 -18.36 -13.35 -18.77
CA GLU A 712 -16.90 -13.59 -18.82
C GLU A 712 -16.18 -12.46 -19.54
N GLN A 713 -16.73 -12.00 -20.67
CA GLN A 713 -16.19 -10.86 -21.40
C GLN A 713 -16.28 -9.56 -20.60
N GLN A 714 -17.41 -9.30 -19.95
CA GLN A 714 -17.62 -8.10 -19.14
C GLN A 714 -16.67 -8.06 -17.94
N PHE A 715 -16.54 -9.17 -17.20
CA PHE A 715 -15.71 -9.23 -16.00
C PHE A 715 -14.23 -9.14 -16.33
N GLU A 716 -13.79 -9.77 -17.42
CA GLU A 716 -12.42 -9.61 -17.92
C GLU A 716 -12.14 -8.17 -18.37
N TRP A 717 -13.08 -7.54 -19.07
CA TRP A 717 -12.95 -6.12 -19.44
C TRP A 717 -12.87 -5.22 -18.21
N ASN A 718 -13.72 -5.43 -17.20
CA ASN A 718 -13.68 -4.71 -15.92
C ASN A 718 -12.30 -4.85 -15.24
N ALA A 719 -11.78 -6.08 -15.18
CA ALA A 719 -10.50 -6.39 -14.57
C ALA A 719 -9.30 -5.74 -15.30
N ARG A 720 -9.35 -5.66 -16.63
CA ARG A 720 -8.36 -4.99 -17.48
C ARG A 720 -8.45 -3.47 -17.37
N THR A 721 -9.66 -2.93 -17.41
CA THR A 721 -9.90 -1.49 -17.41
C THR A 721 -9.46 -0.85 -16.10
N GLN A 722 -9.78 -1.46 -14.95
CA GLN A 722 -9.42 -0.93 -13.63
C GLN A 722 -7.90 -0.69 -13.47
N VAL A 723 -7.06 -1.56 -14.04
CA VAL A 723 -5.60 -1.48 -13.91
C VAL A 723 -4.91 -0.72 -15.05
N THR A 724 -5.68 -0.08 -15.94
CA THR A 724 -5.19 0.68 -17.11
C THR A 724 -5.91 2.03 -17.26
N MET A 725 -6.80 2.21 -18.24
CA MET A 725 -7.52 3.48 -18.49
C MET A 725 -8.44 3.90 -17.34
N TRP A 726 -8.91 2.94 -16.54
CA TRP A 726 -9.80 3.12 -15.40
C TRP A 726 -11.21 3.61 -15.77
N PHE A 727 -11.36 4.80 -16.36
CA PHE A 727 -12.65 5.41 -16.68
C PHE A 727 -12.91 5.58 -18.19
N ASP A 728 -13.91 6.40 -18.52
CA ASP A 728 -14.25 6.79 -19.88
C ASP A 728 -13.13 7.60 -20.56
N ASN A 729 -13.13 7.53 -21.88
CA ASN A 729 -12.21 8.24 -22.76
C ASN A 729 -12.90 8.60 -24.08
N THR A 730 -12.26 9.47 -24.86
CA THR A 730 -12.65 9.79 -26.23
C THR A 730 -11.60 9.28 -27.22
N GLU A 731 -11.70 9.66 -28.49
CA GLU A 731 -10.71 9.28 -29.49
C GLU A 731 -9.32 9.88 -29.20
N ASN A 732 -9.25 11.03 -28.55
CA ASN A 732 -8.00 11.77 -28.31
C ASN A 732 -7.82 12.26 -26.86
N GLU A 733 -8.79 12.09 -25.98
CA GLU A 733 -8.68 12.45 -24.56
C GLU A 733 -8.82 11.21 -23.69
N ALA A 734 -7.79 10.94 -22.90
CA ALA A 734 -7.78 9.83 -21.96
C ALA A 734 -8.45 10.21 -20.64
N SER A 735 -8.83 9.19 -19.88
CA SER A 735 -9.31 9.36 -18.52
C SER A 735 -8.31 10.12 -17.65
N LEU A 736 -8.82 10.97 -16.76
CA LEU A 736 -8.03 11.60 -15.69
C LEU A 736 -7.51 10.57 -14.67
N LEU A 737 -8.14 9.39 -14.62
CA LEU A 737 -7.77 8.27 -13.75
C LEU A 737 -6.93 7.20 -14.47
N ARG A 738 -6.44 7.48 -15.70
CA ARG A 738 -5.54 6.58 -16.40
C ARG A 738 -4.33 6.23 -15.52
N ASP A 739 -3.95 4.97 -15.53
CA ASP A 739 -2.86 4.41 -14.75
C ASP A 739 -2.96 4.65 -13.23
N TYR A 740 -4.11 5.07 -12.70
CA TYR A 740 -4.29 5.24 -11.27
C TYR A 740 -4.10 3.90 -10.55
N GLY A 741 -4.74 2.84 -11.07
CA GLY A 741 -4.61 1.46 -10.61
C GLY A 741 -3.46 0.66 -11.23
N ASN A 742 -2.35 1.31 -11.60
CA ASN A 742 -1.24 0.65 -12.28
C ASN A 742 -0.60 -0.50 -11.47
N LYS A 743 0.04 -1.43 -12.17
CA LYS A 743 0.65 -2.63 -11.58
C LYS A 743 1.93 -3.02 -12.31
N TYR A 744 2.94 -3.43 -11.54
CA TYR A 744 4.09 -4.15 -12.09
C TYR A 744 3.80 -5.65 -12.17
N TRP A 745 3.01 -6.04 -13.18
CA TRP A 745 2.69 -7.44 -13.45
C TRP A 745 3.27 -7.90 -14.79
N SER A 746 3.86 -9.10 -14.81
CA SER A 746 4.23 -9.79 -16.05
C SER A 746 3.00 -10.02 -16.92
N GLY A 747 3.16 -9.79 -18.22
CA GLY A 747 2.10 -9.68 -19.21
C GLY A 747 1.63 -8.24 -19.39
N LEU A 748 1.44 -7.48 -18.30
CA LEU A 748 0.99 -6.09 -18.41
C LEU A 748 2.10 -5.17 -18.92
N LEU A 749 3.35 -5.39 -18.48
CA LEU A 749 4.50 -4.63 -18.99
C LEU A 749 4.71 -4.86 -20.49
N LEU A 750 4.75 -6.13 -20.90
CA LEU A 750 5.03 -6.47 -22.29
C LEU A 750 3.89 -6.14 -23.26
N ASP A 751 2.63 -6.37 -22.88
CA ASP A 751 1.49 -6.22 -23.80
C ASP A 751 0.80 -4.85 -23.70
N TYR A 752 1.04 -4.06 -22.65
CA TYR A 752 0.40 -2.75 -22.46
C TYR A 752 1.41 -1.60 -22.37
N TYR A 753 2.23 -1.56 -21.31
CA TYR A 753 3.12 -0.40 -21.07
C TYR A 753 4.23 -0.27 -22.13
N GLY A 754 4.87 -1.38 -22.51
CA GLY A 754 5.94 -1.40 -23.52
C GLY A 754 5.49 -0.89 -24.90
N PRO A 755 4.37 -1.41 -25.47
CA PRO A 755 3.81 -0.89 -26.71
C PRO A 755 3.45 0.60 -26.63
N ARG A 756 2.93 1.07 -25.49
CA ARG A 756 2.61 2.49 -25.28
C ARG A 756 3.85 3.38 -25.37
N ALA A 757 4.94 2.98 -24.70
CA ALA A 757 6.24 3.64 -24.77
C ALA A 757 6.82 3.61 -26.20
N CYS A 758 6.69 2.47 -26.89
CA CYS A 758 7.18 2.30 -28.25
C CYS A 758 6.51 3.28 -29.23
N ILE A 759 5.19 3.47 -29.12
CA ILE A 759 4.46 4.45 -29.94
C ILE A 759 5.00 5.86 -29.68
N TYR A 760 5.18 6.26 -28.42
CA TYR A 760 5.72 7.60 -28.09
C TYR A 760 7.12 7.82 -28.69
N PHE A 761 8.04 6.88 -28.49
CA PHE A 761 9.40 7.00 -29.05
C PHE A 761 9.43 7.01 -30.57
N LYS A 762 8.53 6.27 -31.22
CA LYS A 762 8.37 6.33 -32.68
C LYS A 762 7.99 7.74 -33.12
N TYR A 763 7.00 8.36 -32.48
CA TYR A 763 6.59 9.73 -32.81
C TYR A 763 7.69 10.76 -32.52
N MET A 764 8.47 10.58 -31.46
CA MET A 764 9.65 11.42 -31.19
C MET A 764 10.70 11.31 -32.31
N ILE A 765 11.02 10.09 -32.73
CA ILE A 765 12.00 9.83 -33.80
C ILE A 765 11.50 10.40 -35.13
N ASP A 766 10.24 10.16 -35.49
CA ASP A 766 9.63 10.67 -36.72
C ASP A 766 9.61 12.21 -36.76
N SER A 767 9.33 12.85 -35.62
CA SER A 767 9.39 14.30 -35.44
C SER A 767 10.80 14.83 -35.68
N LEU A 768 11.83 14.21 -35.09
CA LEU A 768 13.23 14.60 -35.30
C LEU A 768 13.71 14.39 -36.73
N VAL A 769 13.28 13.31 -37.40
CA VAL A 769 13.65 13.01 -38.79
C VAL A 769 13.04 14.02 -39.77
N LYS A 770 11.79 14.43 -39.53
CA LYS A 770 11.09 15.41 -40.39
C LYS A 770 11.46 16.86 -40.07
N GLY A 771 11.92 17.12 -38.84
CA GLY A 771 12.11 18.47 -38.32
C GLY A 771 10.81 19.18 -37.92
N ASP A 772 9.74 18.41 -37.69
CA ASP A 772 8.42 18.90 -37.28
C ASP A 772 8.26 18.81 -35.76
N SER A 773 7.28 19.51 -35.18
CA SER A 773 6.90 19.35 -33.77
C SER A 773 6.29 17.96 -33.49
N PHE A 774 6.34 17.51 -32.23
CA PHE A 774 5.73 16.26 -31.81
C PHE A 774 4.19 16.32 -32.02
N PRO A 775 3.58 15.44 -32.83
CA PRO A 775 2.15 15.49 -33.09
C PRO A 775 1.35 14.82 -31.96
N LEU A 776 1.18 15.56 -30.86
CA LEU A 776 0.58 15.07 -29.61
C LEU A 776 -0.80 14.43 -29.80
N GLU A 777 -1.68 15.05 -30.59
CA GLU A 777 -3.04 14.55 -30.83
C GLU A 777 -3.07 13.24 -31.62
N ASP A 778 -2.15 13.07 -32.57
CA ASP A 778 -2.04 11.80 -33.33
C ASP A 778 -1.51 10.68 -32.45
N TRP A 779 -0.51 11.00 -31.62
CA TRP A 779 0.01 10.07 -30.63
C TRP A 779 -1.09 9.67 -29.63
N ARG A 780 -1.88 10.63 -29.12
CA ARG A 780 -3.03 10.38 -28.23
C ARG A 780 -4.00 9.37 -28.81
N ARG A 781 -4.42 9.59 -30.05
CA ARG A 781 -5.32 8.69 -30.76
C ARG A 781 -4.79 7.26 -30.86
N ASP A 782 -3.50 7.11 -31.17
CA ASP A 782 -2.88 5.79 -31.32
C ASP A 782 -2.76 5.03 -29.99
N TRP A 783 -2.32 5.70 -28.91
CA TRP A 783 -2.12 5.02 -27.63
C TRP A 783 -3.44 4.76 -26.88
N ILE A 784 -4.44 5.64 -27.01
CA ILE A 784 -5.79 5.42 -26.49
C ILE A 784 -6.42 4.25 -27.25
N GLY A 785 -6.31 4.22 -28.58
CA GLY A 785 -6.76 3.11 -29.41
C GLY A 785 -6.10 1.77 -29.02
N LEU A 786 -4.79 1.78 -28.74
CA LEU A 786 -4.07 0.62 -28.22
C LEU A 786 -4.65 0.16 -26.87
N THR A 787 -4.92 1.08 -25.96
CA THR A 787 -5.48 0.77 -24.64
C THR A 787 -6.86 0.13 -24.76
N ASN A 788 -7.76 0.74 -25.52
CA ASN A 788 -9.13 0.25 -25.70
C ASN A 788 -9.14 -1.14 -26.36
N LYS A 789 -8.23 -1.39 -27.31
CA LYS A 789 -8.04 -2.70 -27.93
C LYS A 789 -7.51 -3.74 -26.95
N TRP A 790 -6.53 -3.36 -26.11
CA TRP A 790 -5.98 -4.26 -25.09
C TRP A 790 -7.03 -4.65 -24.04
N GLN A 791 -7.84 -3.70 -23.58
CA GLN A 791 -8.94 -3.94 -22.63
C GLN A 791 -10.00 -4.88 -23.19
N SER A 792 -10.29 -4.77 -24.48
CA SER A 792 -11.26 -5.63 -25.18
C SER A 792 -10.66 -6.97 -25.64
N SER A 793 -9.35 -7.17 -25.48
CA SER A 793 -8.67 -8.39 -25.90
C SER A 793 -8.94 -9.56 -24.95
N ARG A 794 -8.76 -10.78 -25.46
CA ARG A 794 -8.92 -12.04 -24.71
C ARG A 794 -7.61 -12.83 -24.67
N ASN A 795 -6.48 -12.12 -24.71
CA ASN A 795 -5.15 -12.76 -24.65
C ASN A 795 -4.99 -13.49 -23.32
N LEU A 796 -4.44 -14.71 -23.38
CA LEU A 796 -4.17 -15.53 -22.22
C LEU A 796 -2.81 -15.18 -21.61
N PHE A 797 -2.76 -15.11 -20.29
CA PHE A 797 -1.54 -14.83 -19.53
C PHE A 797 -1.22 -15.96 -18.56
N PRO A 798 0.06 -16.24 -18.28
CA PRO A 798 0.46 -17.27 -17.33
C PRO A 798 -0.14 -17.05 -15.93
N VAL A 799 -0.63 -18.14 -15.32
CA VAL A 799 -1.18 -18.15 -13.94
C VAL A 799 -0.22 -18.71 -12.89
N LYS A 800 0.96 -19.14 -13.32
CA LYS A 800 2.01 -19.70 -12.48
C LYS A 800 3.35 -19.12 -12.89
N ALA A 801 4.18 -18.86 -11.90
CA ALA A 801 5.51 -18.34 -12.10
C ALA A 801 6.41 -19.31 -12.86
N SER A 802 7.35 -18.75 -13.61
CA SER A 802 8.38 -19.46 -14.34
C SER A 802 9.70 -18.72 -14.25
N GLY A 803 10.82 -19.46 -14.26
CA GLY A 803 12.15 -18.87 -14.17
C GLY A 803 12.72 -18.88 -12.75
N ASP A 804 14.02 -18.59 -12.68
CA ASP A 804 14.81 -18.55 -11.45
C ASP A 804 15.05 -17.11 -11.06
N ALA A 805 14.39 -16.68 -9.98
CA ALA A 805 14.46 -15.31 -9.48
C ALA A 805 15.90 -14.87 -9.17
N LEU A 806 16.74 -15.74 -8.62
CA LEU A 806 18.10 -15.38 -8.23
C LEU A 806 19.01 -15.22 -9.44
N ASN A 807 18.97 -16.18 -10.36
CA ASN A 807 19.79 -16.15 -11.56
C ASN A 807 19.39 -15.00 -12.51
N ILE A 808 18.08 -14.77 -12.69
CA ILE A 808 17.57 -13.67 -13.52
C ILE A 808 17.92 -12.32 -12.88
N SER A 809 17.71 -12.15 -11.56
CA SER A 809 18.05 -10.89 -10.88
C SER A 809 19.55 -10.59 -10.97
N ARG A 810 20.42 -11.60 -10.85
CA ARG A 810 21.87 -11.44 -11.04
C ARG A 810 22.21 -11.01 -12.47
N TRP A 811 21.64 -11.67 -13.47
CA TRP A 811 21.85 -11.31 -14.87
C TRP A 811 21.43 -9.86 -15.17
N LEU A 812 20.28 -9.43 -14.63
CA LEU A 812 19.79 -8.05 -14.80
C LEU A 812 20.65 -7.02 -14.10
N TYR A 813 21.13 -7.34 -12.89
CA TYR A 813 22.09 -6.51 -12.18
C TYR A 813 23.35 -6.30 -13.03
N ASP A 814 23.94 -7.40 -13.54
CA ASP A 814 25.15 -7.33 -14.37
C ASP A 814 24.91 -6.52 -15.64
N LYS A 815 23.74 -6.68 -16.27
CA LYS A 815 23.38 -6.00 -17.52
C LYS A 815 23.16 -4.48 -17.35
N TYR A 816 22.46 -4.05 -16.30
CA TYR A 816 21.94 -2.69 -16.21
C TYR A 816 22.52 -1.84 -15.07
N LEU A 817 22.89 -2.44 -13.94
CA LEU A 817 23.22 -1.73 -12.71
C LEU A 817 24.70 -1.84 -12.34
N SER A 818 25.42 -2.83 -12.88
CA SER A 818 26.85 -2.97 -12.65
C SER A 818 27.66 -1.92 -13.43
N LEU A 819 28.84 -1.57 -12.92
CA LEU A 819 29.79 -0.70 -13.63
C LEU A 819 30.14 -1.30 -15.01
N PHE A 820 30.30 -2.62 -15.09
CA PHE A 820 30.54 -3.33 -16.34
C PHE A 820 29.40 -3.16 -17.34
N GLY A 821 28.14 -3.28 -16.90
CA GLY A 821 26.96 -3.05 -17.73
C GLY A 821 26.89 -1.63 -18.27
N HIS A 822 27.13 -0.63 -17.42
CA HIS A 822 27.20 0.78 -17.84
C HIS A 822 28.30 1.04 -18.86
N ILE A 823 29.48 0.48 -18.64
CA ILE A 823 30.63 0.59 -19.54
C ILE A 823 30.32 -0.08 -20.88
N LEU A 824 29.77 -1.29 -20.87
CA LEU A 824 29.42 -2.05 -22.08
C LEU A 824 28.39 -1.30 -22.92
N PHE A 825 27.37 -0.74 -22.27
CA PHE A 825 26.37 0.09 -22.94
C PHE A 825 26.99 1.35 -23.54
N ARG A 826 27.84 2.08 -22.80
CA ARG A 826 28.54 3.27 -23.32
C ARG A 826 29.46 2.93 -24.49
N PHE A 827 30.16 1.81 -24.42
CA PHE A 827 31.00 1.33 -25.52
C PHE A 827 30.16 1.05 -26.76
N ASN A 828 29.05 0.33 -26.62
CA ASN A 828 28.13 0.05 -27.73
C ASN A 828 27.50 1.33 -28.30
N PHE A 829 27.17 2.30 -27.45
CA PHE A 829 26.66 3.61 -27.85
C PHE A 829 27.66 4.38 -28.71
N LEU A 830 28.94 4.38 -28.32
CA LEU A 830 30.01 5.09 -29.03
C LEU A 830 30.44 4.38 -30.31
N PHE A 831 30.67 3.06 -30.27
CA PHE A 831 31.41 2.32 -31.31
C PHE A 831 30.59 1.28 -32.09
N GLY A 832 29.36 0.95 -31.69
CA GLY A 832 28.49 -0.02 -32.36
C GLY A 832 28.82 -1.51 -32.12
N HIS A 833 27.84 -2.39 -32.36
CA HIS A 833 27.91 -3.83 -32.02
C HIS A 833 29.00 -4.64 -32.76
N THR A 834 29.41 -4.22 -33.96
CA THR A 834 30.30 -5.01 -34.81
C THR A 834 31.73 -5.09 -34.26
N LEU A 835 32.20 -4.04 -33.57
CA LEU A 835 33.51 -4.05 -32.88
C LEU A 835 33.49 -4.89 -31.59
N GLN A 836 32.31 -5.05 -30.97
CA GLN A 836 32.13 -5.78 -29.72
C GLN A 836 32.46 -7.28 -29.87
N VAL A 837 32.02 -7.90 -30.97
CA VAL A 837 32.23 -9.35 -31.21
C VAL A 837 33.71 -9.68 -31.39
N GLN A 838 34.46 -8.83 -32.08
CA GLN A 838 35.91 -9.03 -32.31
C GLN A 838 36.74 -8.86 -31.04
N LEU A 839 36.38 -7.92 -30.17
CA LEU A 839 37.03 -7.70 -28.87
C LEU A 839 36.64 -8.75 -27.83
N LEU A 840 35.37 -9.13 -27.74
CA LEU A 840 34.93 -10.18 -26.82
C LEU A 840 35.50 -11.55 -27.18
N SER A 841 35.65 -11.87 -28.48
CA SER A 841 36.32 -13.11 -28.90
C SER A 841 37.79 -13.17 -28.46
N SER A 842 38.49 -12.03 -28.43
CA SER A 842 39.90 -11.99 -27.97
C SER A 842 40.02 -11.96 -26.44
N MET A 843 39.02 -11.39 -25.74
CA MET A 843 38.96 -11.38 -24.27
C MET A 843 38.50 -12.73 -23.67
N GLN A 844 37.66 -13.50 -24.35
CA GLN A 844 37.28 -14.85 -23.92
C GLN A 844 38.43 -15.86 -24.04
N GLU A 845 39.25 -15.78 -25.09
CA GLU A 845 40.45 -16.62 -25.25
C GLU A 845 41.53 -16.33 -24.19
N SER A 846 41.59 -15.11 -23.66
CA SER A 846 42.56 -14.70 -22.63
C SER A 846 42.10 -15.01 -21.20
N THR A 847 40.79 -15.01 -20.93
CA THR A 847 40.22 -15.32 -19.60
C THR A 847 40.09 -16.83 -19.31
N GLN A 848 40.03 -17.69 -20.34
CA GLN A 848 40.01 -19.15 -20.17
C GLN A 848 41.33 -19.75 -19.63
N LYS A 849 42.42 -18.97 -19.59
CA LYS A 849 43.73 -19.41 -19.06
C LYS A 849 43.96 -19.11 -17.58
N ILE A 850 43.00 -18.50 -16.87
CA ILE A 850 43.15 -18.10 -15.47
C ILE A 850 42.07 -18.79 -14.65
N SER A 851 42.37 -19.98 -14.12
CA SER A 851 41.41 -20.83 -13.41
C SER A 851 41.24 -20.51 -11.92
N ASP A 852 42.05 -19.62 -11.32
CA ASP A 852 42.16 -19.54 -9.85
C ASP A 852 42.28 -18.12 -9.27
N SER A 853 41.49 -17.14 -9.73
CA SER A 853 41.45 -15.84 -9.02
C SER A 853 40.11 -15.12 -8.91
N SER A 854 40.04 -14.27 -7.88
CA SER A 854 38.86 -13.54 -7.41
C SER A 854 38.34 -12.53 -8.44
N ILE A 855 37.04 -12.21 -8.37
CA ILE A 855 36.33 -11.28 -9.28
C ILE A 855 37.06 -9.93 -9.39
N LEU A 856 37.70 -9.47 -8.31
CA LEU A 856 38.44 -8.21 -8.26
C LEU A 856 39.66 -8.18 -9.20
N GLU A 857 40.38 -9.29 -9.35
CA GLU A 857 41.55 -9.36 -10.24
C GLU A 857 41.15 -9.38 -11.71
N ARG A 858 40.01 -10.02 -12.04
CA ARG A 858 39.43 -9.94 -13.39
C ARG A 858 38.92 -8.53 -13.69
N TYR A 859 38.41 -7.83 -12.68
CA TYR A 859 37.98 -6.42 -12.74
C TYR A 859 39.13 -5.47 -13.04
N ILE A 860 40.26 -5.60 -12.34
CA ILE A 860 41.45 -4.75 -12.54
C ILE A 860 42.05 -4.98 -13.94
N LEU A 861 42.11 -6.23 -14.41
CA LEU A 861 42.61 -6.54 -15.75
C LEU A 861 41.69 -5.99 -16.85
N ALA A 862 40.37 -6.06 -16.66
CA ALA A 862 39.40 -5.48 -17.58
C ALA A 862 39.49 -3.94 -17.60
N GLU A 863 39.64 -3.27 -16.44
CA GLU A 863 39.88 -1.82 -16.37
C GLU A 863 41.17 -1.41 -17.06
N CYS A 864 42.28 -2.13 -16.86
CA CYS A 864 43.55 -1.82 -17.54
C CYS A 864 43.44 -1.97 -19.06
N LEU A 865 42.80 -3.04 -19.56
CA LEU A 865 42.60 -3.26 -21.00
C LEU A 865 41.65 -2.22 -21.63
N LEU A 866 40.59 -1.83 -20.92
CA LEU A 866 39.65 -0.82 -21.41
C LEU A 866 40.21 0.60 -21.34
N SER A 867 41.00 0.92 -20.32
CA SER A 867 41.64 2.23 -20.19
C SER A 867 42.60 2.49 -21.36
N VAL A 868 43.33 1.45 -21.80
CA VAL A 868 44.19 1.52 -22.98
C VAL A 868 43.37 1.73 -24.27
N LEU A 869 42.19 1.13 -24.38
CA LEU A 869 41.31 1.26 -25.55
C LEU A 869 40.55 2.60 -25.60
N LEU A 870 40.20 3.18 -24.46
CA LEU A 870 39.45 4.44 -24.35
C LEU A 870 40.34 5.69 -24.47
N PHE A 871 41.62 5.61 -24.10
CA PHE A 871 42.54 6.76 -24.14
C PHE A 871 43.35 6.92 -25.44
N PHE A 872 43.36 5.94 -26.36
CA PHE A 872 44.06 6.05 -27.65
C PHE A 872 43.15 5.80 -28.87
N PRO A 873 42.26 6.76 -29.23
CA PRO A 873 41.43 6.66 -30.43
C PRO A 873 42.17 6.56 -31.80
N PRO A 874 43.35 7.19 -32.04
CA PRO A 874 43.92 7.23 -33.39
C PRO A 874 44.64 5.95 -33.85
N LEU A 875 44.85 4.94 -33.00
CA LEU A 875 45.61 3.73 -33.37
C LEU A 875 44.78 2.62 -34.04
N ILE A 876 43.46 2.76 -34.13
CA ILE A 876 42.59 1.70 -34.67
C ILE A 876 42.52 1.73 -36.22
N ASN A 877 42.91 2.83 -36.87
CA ASN A 877 42.94 2.91 -38.35
C ASN A 877 44.31 2.58 -38.99
N SER A 878 45.40 2.40 -38.23
CA SER A 878 46.70 1.97 -38.78
C SER A 878 47.09 0.51 -38.46
N THR A 879 46.26 -0.20 -37.68
CA THR A 879 46.55 -1.56 -37.19
C THR A 879 46.16 -2.69 -38.14
N ALA A 880 45.73 -2.38 -39.38
CA ALA A 880 45.61 -3.38 -40.45
C ALA A 880 46.96 -3.67 -41.14
N SER A 881 47.98 -2.82 -40.96
CA SER A 881 49.28 -2.94 -41.65
C SER A 881 50.43 -3.44 -40.74
N LEU A 882 50.26 -3.42 -39.42
CA LEU A 882 51.33 -3.71 -38.45
C LEU A 882 51.33 -5.16 -37.92
N ILE A 883 50.36 -6.00 -38.28
CA ILE A 883 50.27 -7.40 -37.84
C ILE A 883 51.12 -8.36 -38.70
N ARG A 884 51.82 -7.86 -39.74
CA ARG A 884 52.70 -8.70 -40.59
C ARG A 884 54.21 -8.52 -40.39
N ALA A 885 54.67 -7.62 -39.52
CA ALA A 885 56.10 -7.36 -39.39
C ALA A 885 56.52 -7.07 -37.94
N THR A 886 56.43 -8.05 -37.06
CA THR A 886 57.24 -8.14 -35.82
C THR A 886 57.09 -9.55 -35.22
N LYS A 887 57.70 -10.54 -35.89
CA LYS A 887 58.12 -11.78 -35.22
C LYS A 887 59.38 -11.44 -34.41
N GLY A 888 59.23 -11.23 -33.11
CA GLY A 888 60.35 -11.24 -32.16
C GLY A 888 60.43 -9.99 -31.29
N MET A 889 60.55 -10.26 -29.98
CA MET A 889 60.81 -9.32 -28.88
C MET A 889 59.63 -8.42 -28.52
N TYR A 890 58.86 -8.81 -27.49
CA TYR A 890 58.57 -8.06 -26.27
C TYR A 890 57.79 -9.01 -25.33
N SER A 891 58.36 -9.34 -24.17
CA SER A 891 57.65 -10.05 -23.10
C SER A 891 57.31 -9.04 -22.00
N ILE A 892 56.03 -8.91 -21.65
CA ILE A 892 55.62 -8.21 -20.43
C ILE A 892 55.52 -9.28 -19.34
N GLN A 893 56.42 -9.25 -18.38
CA GLN A 893 56.31 -9.98 -17.11
C GLN A 893 55.77 -9.00 -16.06
N VAL A 894 54.62 -9.32 -15.47
CA VAL A 894 54.11 -8.66 -14.26
C VAL A 894 54.33 -9.63 -13.11
N ALA A 895 55.16 -9.24 -12.14
CA ALA A 895 55.35 -9.96 -10.89
C ALA A 895 54.54 -9.27 -9.78
N PHE A 896 53.76 -10.04 -9.03
CA PHE A 896 53.02 -9.56 -7.86
C PHE A 896 53.84 -9.82 -6.59
N THR A 897 54.15 -8.76 -5.85
CA THR A 897 54.48 -8.87 -4.42
C THR A 897 53.66 -7.84 -3.65
N SER A 898 53.14 -8.31 -2.52
CA SER A 898 52.25 -7.68 -1.54
C SER A 898 52.44 -6.17 -1.30
N LEU A 899 51.29 -5.47 -1.23
CA LEU A 899 51.08 -4.14 -0.63
C LEU A 899 52.08 -3.03 -1.01
N ASP A 900 51.80 -2.33 -2.12
CA ASP A 900 51.83 -0.85 -2.26
C ASP A 900 51.90 -0.47 -3.74
N ILE A 901 50.90 0.27 -4.25
CA ILE A 901 50.92 0.78 -5.63
C ILE A 901 51.59 2.16 -5.62
N LYS A 902 52.86 2.21 -6.06
CA LYS A 902 53.52 3.44 -6.51
C LYS A 902 53.56 3.46 -8.03
N VAL A 903 52.80 4.35 -8.66
CA VAL A 903 52.95 4.67 -10.08
C VAL A 903 54.10 5.65 -10.23
N THR A 904 55.18 5.25 -10.90
CA THR A 904 56.29 6.15 -11.26
C THR A 904 56.23 6.38 -12.76
N PHE A 905 56.08 7.64 -13.18
CA PHE A 905 56.19 8.03 -14.59
C PHE A 905 57.67 8.19 -14.95
N VAL A 906 58.13 7.45 -15.95
CA VAL A 906 59.46 7.66 -16.54
C VAL A 906 59.28 8.60 -17.74
N SER A 907 59.85 9.80 -17.61
CA SER A 907 60.02 10.75 -18.72
C SER A 907 61.06 10.21 -19.69
N LEU A 908 60.76 10.22 -20.98
CA LEU A 908 61.76 10.08 -22.04
C LEU A 908 61.79 11.40 -22.80
N ASP A 909 62.92 12.09 -22.69
CA ASP A 909 63.28 13.27 -23.46
C ASP A 909 63.24 12.96 -24.96
N ILE A 910 62.60 13.84 -25.73
CA ILE A 910 62.79 13.93 -27.17
C ILE A 910 63.23 15.37 -27.45
N GLU A 911 64.45 15.48 -27.96
CA GLU A 911 65.06 16.70 -28.48
C GLU A 911 64.46 17.09 -29.84
N ASP A 912 64.47 18.40 -30.05
CA ASP A 912 64.34 19.17 -31.29
C ASP A 912 62.97 19.52 -31.89
N GLU A 913 62.93 20.83 -32.17
CA GLU A 913 61.88 21.70 -32.67
C GLU A 913 61.56 21.40 -34.15
N ASP A 914 60.27 21.27 -34.49
CA ASP A 914 59.61 22.08 -35.52
C ASP A 914 58.15 21.61 -35.75
N GLU A 915 57.28 22.59 -36.03
CA GLU A 915 55.87 22.49 -36.43
C GLU A 915 54.81 22.18 -35.35
N VAL A 916 54.44 23.26 -34.66
CA VAL A 916 53.04 23.50 -34.28
C VAL A 916 52.20 23.63 -35.56
N LEU A 917 51.40 22.61 -35.88
CA LEU A 917 50.07 22.77 -36.49
C LEU A 917 49.24 21.48 -36.32
N LEU A 918 48.09 21.62 -35.66
CA LEU A 918 46.93 20.69 -35.58
C LEU A 918 47.11 19.35 -34.83
N LEU A 919 46.80 19.33 -33.52
CA LEU A 919 45.62 18.68 -32.90
C LEU A 919 45.72 18.67 -31.38
#